data_AF-A0A2U1EZD1-F1
#
_entry.id   AF-A0A2U1EZD1-F1
#
_cell.length_a   1.000
_cell.length_b   1.000
_cell.length_c   1.000
_cell.angle_alpha   90.00
_cell.angle_beta   90.00
_cell.angle_gamma   90.00
#
_symmetry.space_group_name_H-M   'P 1'
#
loop_
_entity.id
_entity.type
_entity.pdbx_description
1 polymer ?
#
loop_
_entity_poly.entity_id
_entity_poly.type
_entity_poly.pdbx_seq_one_letter_code
_entity_poly.pdbx_strand_id
1 'polypeptide(L)'
;MGNYMNYYYANHNKIKKHGQIKIGDEEGLKSLKHWLADHHEGAKTGGLACFAAYYFGLKKGVLASGTPHAGKSIWFKYDSSRVGFHVMTIVGYDDNVRYDVNGDGRYTNDIDINGDGRVDMSDWEIGAVKVVNSWGSTFPTSNDGGYIYMLYSILATTVSYPTLTQDAIYNKQCYVMEALKANEPELMVKATIQHPCRHKLRISLLKEEAFLPSPQYPLYQFFSFSNLGGCFPMNGANNTSLEIGLNFPENFSDDNLKAIRLRINENDPESLYQGNISSVSLIDYRWGEVFEIISENFGTTPIINNSATDIRIPYQLLPHEEPISGSISYEGPVYSRFSPLLASGSSLNLEFRAKLQMYNSHIKVEPGALLTIQNNVTIEAKSGKNEITIEGDLVIGENVTFMSNTEEPLIIRLVNNANSAELQKAKFINCIIHSSLETTSFNDCDFTNTSIYQNERGEFSASSSRFIKSNVIVQRRQQLATTEESLRSNIKNCLFDGQGLRKDAILLSGCNNLNITNNTISNYHKNGIALMYCNRRTNQGMNLIRNNIISNNALDNISRGFGGINVYNSVVTITDNKIRNNQNGVLLLNRSVAILSGSDCYTDTNQMQVIEDNTNNQVYASSDCMPYPCRYNYFSGTNNSKWFYLDTPILSGRVDLRYNAWGEGFTPDTHLYPSGYTILPMCNIRGGDSESNGYELFANADQMQAIGSIEEARMLLKSVVETYSNDILAPIALTRLYALEVASGDNWENFYGYLDQSSAISENVSLAENSRYIKALSEICQGNTEQALSQLQGIELFPYSIQDSVFASIDQIYLNASEPINLRKTEESNDIEGIVDAFSNYRDEQLGSLFDSPISITRSIPTLCPTIVLHQSVPNPAEEQVTIPFELKKEGKISIQIIDAYGTPAVSKDLGLLLMGAHSIEINIAHLRSGYYFYSLSIDGTRSEYKKLIVK
;
A
#
# COMPACT_ATOMS: atom_id res chain seq x y z
N MET A 1 -22.24 -1.30 -39.08
CA MET A 1 -21.74 -1.64 -37.72
C MET A 1 -21.45 -0.32 -37.03
N GLY A 2 -22.10 -0.02 -35.90
CA GLY A 2 -22.02 1.31 -35.26
C GLY A 2 -21.35 1.36 -33.88
N ASN A 3 -20.62 0.30 -33.49
CA ASN A 3 -20.01 0.15 -32.16
C ASN A 3 -18.79 -0.78 -32.29
N TYR A 4 -17.71 -0.48 -31.56
CA TYR A 4 -16.50 -1.29 -31.42
C TYR A 4 -16.77 -2.79 -31.21
N MET A 5 -17.73 -3.15 -30.35
CA MET A 5 -18.01 -4.56 -30.04
C MET A 5 -18.43 -5.37 -31.27
N ASN A 6 -19.09 -4.74 -32.24
CA ASN A 6 -19.41 -5.41 -33.50
C ASN A 6 -18.14 -5.76 -34.29
N TYR A 7 -17.13 -4.88 -34.27
CA TYR A 7 -15.84 -5.13 -34.89
C TYR A 7 -15.08 -6.21 -34.13
N TYR A 8 -15.08 -6.19 -32.79
CA TYR A 8 -14.46 -7.24 -31.96
C TYR A 8 -15.04 -8.62 -32.30
N TYR A 9 -16.36 -8.80 -32.23
CA TYR A 9 -16.99 -10.08 -32.56
C TYR A 9 -16.78 -10.48 -34.04
N ALA A 10 -16.78 -9.53 -34.97
CA ALA A 10 -16.48 -9.82 -36.37
C ALA A 10 -15.05 -10.33 -36.56
N ASN A 11 -14.07 -9.81 -35.81
CA ASN A 11 -12.68 -10.26 -35.90
C ASN A 11 -12.46 -11.69 -35.41
N HIS A 12 -13.41 -12.32 -34.71
CA HIS A 12 -13.34 -13.76 -34.40
C HIS A 12 -13.61 -14.65 -35.61
N ASN A 13 -14.14 -14.08 -36.69
CA ASN A 13 -14.54 -14.79 -37.89
C ASN A 13 -13.63 -14.38 -39.07
N LYS A 14 -12.44 -14.96 -39.16
CA LYS A 14 -11.49 -14.71 -40.27
C LYS A 14 -11.48 -15.83 -41.30
N ILE A 15 -11.21 -15.47 -42.55
CA ILE A 15 -10.98 -16.43 -43.63
C ILE A 15 -9.55 -16.95 -43.50
N LYS A 16 -9.39 -18.27 -43.31
CA LYS A 16 -8.09 -18.97 -43.32
C LYS A 16 -7.53 -19.04 -44.74
N LYS A 17 -8.38 -19.46 -45.67
CA LYS A 17 -8.05 -19.69 -47.07
C LYS A 17 -9.29 -19.53 -47.93
N HIS A 18 -9.11 -19.09 -49.17
CA HIS A 18 -10.14 -19.17 -50.19
C HIS A 18 -9.67 -20.05 -51.35
N GLY A 19 -10.63 -20.63 -52.06
CA GLY A 19 -10.41 -21.53 -53.19
C GLY A 19 -11.43 -21.31 -54.29
N GLN A 20 -11.22 -22.02 -55.39
CA GLN A 20 -12.13 -22.03 -56.54
C GLN A 20 -12.42 -23.47 -56.92
N ILE A 21 -13.68 -23.77 -57.22
CA ILE A 21 -14.14 -25.07 -57.74
C ILE A 21 -14.67 -24.82 -59.15
N LYS A 22 -14.12 -25.49 -60.16
CA LYS A 22 -14.69 -25.48 -61.51
C LYS A 22 -15.91 -26.40 -61.53
N ILE A 23 -17.03 -25.94 -62.08
CA ILE A 23 -18.37 -26.57 -61.99
C ILE A 23 -19.04 -26.73 -63.36
N GLY A 24 -18.25 -26.88 -64.43
CA GLY A 24 -18.75 -26.93 -65.80
C GLY A 24 -19.01 -28.32 -66.37
N ASP A 25 -18.70 -29.38 -65.62
CA ASP A 25 -18.82 -30.78 -66.01
C ASP A 25 -19.17 -31.65 -64.78
N GLU A 26 -19.35 -32.96 -64.99
CA GLU A 26 -19.73 -33.91 -63.95
C GLU A 26 -18.69 -34.03 -62.82
N GLU A 27 -17.40 -34.04 -63.14
CA GLU A 27 -16.32 -34.09 -62.14
C GLU A 27 -16.25 -32.80 -61.30
N GLY A 28 -16.48 -31.65 -61.92
CA GLY A 28 -16.62 -30.37 -61.25
C GLY A 28 -17.83 -30.30 -60.33
N LEU A 29 -18.98 -30.81 -60.77
CA LEU A 29 -20.17 -30.95 -59.94
C LEU A 29 -19.93 -31.89 -58.75
N LYS A 30 -19.28 -33.04 -58.98
CA LYS A 30 -18.91 -33.98 -57.92
C LYS A 30 -17.99 -33.32 -56.89
N SER A 31 -17.04 -32.51 -57.35
CA SER A 31 -16.19 -31.72 -56.47
C SER A 31 -17.00 -30.72 -55.63
N LEU A 32 -17.90 -29.95 -56.26
CA LEU A 32 -18.80 -29.06 -55.53
C LEU A 32 -19.65 -29.82 -54.50
N LYS A 33 -20.19 -31.00 -54.85
CA LYS A 33 -20.97 -31.83 -53.93
C LYS A 33 -20.16 -32.30 -52.72
N HIS A 34 -18.91 -32.73 -52.93
CA HIS A 34 -18.01 -33.07 -51.82
C HIS A 34 -17.75 -31.84 -50.94
N TRP A 35 -17.46 -30.67 -51.52
CA TRP A 35 -17.34 -29.44 -50.73
C TRP A 35 -18.58 -29.15 -49.88
N LEU A 36 -19.77 -29.19 -50.48
CA LEU A 36 -21.05 -28.92 -49.81
C LEU A 36 -21.42 -29.99 -48.76
N ALA A 37 -20.96 -31.23 -48.91
CA ALA A 37 -21.26 -32.33 -48.00
C ALA A 37 -20.26 -32.45 -46.85
N ASP A 38 -18.96 -32.30 -47.13
CA ASP A 38 -17.88 -32.70 -46.22
C ASP A 38 -16.56 -31.90 -46.37
N HIS A 39 -16.59 -30.74 -47.04
CA HIS A 39 -15.41 -29.89 -47.31
C HIS A 39 -14.27 -30.56 -48.09
N HIS A 40 -14.51 -31.70 -48.77
CA HIS A 40 -13.48 -32.57 -49.36
C HIS A 40 -12.57 -33.29 -48.36
N GLU A 41 -12.92 -33.30 -47.07
CA GLU A 41 -12.09 -33.92 -46.02
C GLU A 41 -12.85 -34.93 -45.15
N GLY A 42 -14.08 -35.30 -45.55
CA GLY A 42 -14.91 -36.19 -44.74
C GLY A 42 -15.43 -35.53 -43.46
N ALA A 43 -15.49 -34.20 -43.41
CA ALA A 43 -16.05 -33.46 -42.29
C ALA A 43 -17.53 -33.79 -42.06
N LYS A 44 -18.00 -33.67 -40.81
CA LYS A 44 -19.42 -33.91 -40.45
C LYS A 44 -20.39 -32.93 -41.11
N THR A 45 -19.88 -31.80 -41.60
CA THR A 45 -20.62 -30.73 -42.27
C THR A 45 -19.77 -30.21 -43.42
N GLY A 46 -20.38 -29.93 -44.56
CA GLY A 46 -19.70 -29.26 -45.66
C GLY A 46 -19.86 -27.74 -45.65
N GLY A 47 -19.41 -27.12 -46.72
CA GLY A 47 -19.28 -25.68 -46.84
C GLY A 47 -20.35 -25.02 -47.69
N LEU A 48 -20.18 -23.73 -47.89
CA LEU A 48 -20.97 -22.92 -48.83
C LEU A 48 -20.10 -22.52 -50.02
N ALA A 49 -20.73 -22.27 -51.16
CA ALA A 49 -20.03 -21.89 -52.38
C ALA A 49 -20.68 -20.65 -53.01
N CYS A 50 -19.92 -19.57 -53.15
CA CYS A 50 -20.37 -18.35 -53.80
C CYS A 50 -20.11 -18.44 -55.30
N PHE A 51 -21.01 -17.91 -56.13
CA PHE A 51 -20.81 -17.87 -57.57
C PHE A 51 -21.40 -16.59 -58.15
N ALA A 52 -20.81 -16.12 -59.24
CA ALA A 52 -21.36 -15.02 -60.01
C ALA A 52 -22.13 -15.59 -61.21
N ALA A 53 -23.37 -15.15 -61.41
CA ALA A 53 -24.17 -15.54 -62.56
C ALA A 53 -24.75 -14.31 -63.25
N TYR A 54 -25.07 -14.47 -64.53
CA TYR A 54 -25.87 -13.51 -65.28
C TYR A 54 -27.35 -13.62 -64.86
N TYR A 55 -27.63 -13.14 -63.67
CA TYR A 55 -28.86 -13.37 -62.93
C TYR A 55 -30.14 -13.09 -63.74
N PHE A 56 -30.19 -11.99 -64.49
CA PHE A 56 -31.40 -11.62 -65.23
C PHE A 56 -31.73 -12.57 -66.39
N GLY A 57 -30.77 -13.40 -66.81
CA GLY A 57 -31.00 -14.42 -67.82
C GLY A 57 -31.54 -15.74 -67.28
N LEU A 58 -31.58 -15.94 -65.96
CA LEU A 58 -32.08 -17.19 -65.38
C LEU A 58 -33.60 -17.28 -65.49
N LYS A 59 -34.10 -18.32 -66.16
CA LYS A 59 -35.53 -18.58 -66.33
C LYS A 59 -36.08 -19.36 -65.16
N LYS A 60 -37.10 -18.80 -64.52
CA LYS A 60 -37.80 -19.38 -63.38
C LYS A 60 -39.00 -20.21 -63.83
N GLY A 61 -39.13 -21.41 -63.28
CA GLY A 61 -40.26 -22.32 -63.42
C GLY A 61 -40.71 -22.85 -62.06
N VAL A 62 -41.66 -23.79 -62.07
CA VAL A 62 -42.20 -24.47 -60.88
C VAL A 62 -42.15 -25.97 -61.13
N LEU A 63 -41.71 -26.74 -60.13
CA LEU A 63 -41.66 -28.20 -60.21
C LEU A 63 -43.07 -28.79 -60.30
N ALA A 64 -43.30 -29.65 -61.28
CA ALA A 64 -44.61 -30.22 -61.59
C ALA A 64 -45.15 -31.14 -60.47
N SER A 65 -46.47 -31.32 -60.42
CA SER A 65 -47.09 -32.28 -59.50
C SER A 65 -46.61 -33.70 -59.81
N GLY A 66 -46.28 -34.48 -58.77
CA GLY A 66 -45.75 -35.83 -58.92
C GLY A 66 -44.23 -35.95 -59.06
N THR A 67 -43.49 -34.84 -59.14
CA THR A 67 -42.01 -34.84 -59.03
C THR A 67 -41.56 -34.52 -57.60
N PRO A 68 -40.33 -34.90 -57.21
CA PRO A 68 -39.76 -34.48 -55.93
C PRO A 68 -39.77 -32.95 -55.79
N HIS A 69 -40.21 -32.46 -54.63
CA HIS A 69 -40.36 -31.02 -54.34
C HIS A 69 -41.40 -30.28 -55.21
N ALA A 70 -42.41 -30.99 -55.72
CA ALA A 70 -43.55 -30.41 -56.45
C ALA A 70 -44.05 -29.09 -55.84
N GLY A 71 -44.28 -28.09 -56.69
CA GLY A 71 -44.72 -26.75 -56.30
C GLY A 71 -43.59 -25.78 -55.93
N LYS A 72 -42.33 -26.25 -55.77
CA LYS A 72 -41.19 -25.36 -55.52
C LYS A 72 -40.65 -24.71 -56.78
N SER A 73 -40.07 -23.53 -56.61
CA SER A 73 -39.40 -22.74 -57.65
C SER A 73 -38.11 -23.40 -58.13
N ILE A 74 -37.83 -23.30 -59.43
CA ILE A 74 -36.57 -23.75 -60.02
C ILE A 74 -36.09 -22.80 -61.12
N TRP A 75 -34.80 -22.56 -61.22
CA TRP A 75 -34.14 -22.08 -62.43
C TRP A 75 -33.73 -23.28 -63.27
N PHE A 76 -34.29 -23.36 -64.46
CA PHE A 76 -34.16 -24.55 -65.33
C PHE A 76 -33.45 -24.24 -66.65
N LYS A 77 -33.29 -22.96 -67.01
CA LYS A 77 -32.64 -22.55 -68.25
C LYS A 77 -32.02 -21.16 -68.10
N TYR A 78 -30.98 -20.91 -68.88
CA TYR A 78 -30.39 -19.58 -69.05
C TYR A 78 -30.75 -18.99 -70.43
N ASP A 79 -31.11 -17.70 -70.43
CA ASP A 79 -31.44 -16.88 -71.60
C ASP A 79 -30.63 -15.59 -71.57
N SER A 80 -29.68 -15.50 -72.49
CA SER A 80 -28.74 -14.39 -72.65
C SER A 80 -29.32 -13.10 -73.21
N SER A 81 -30.65 -13.00 -73.43
CA SER A 81 -31.31 -11.75 -73.84
C SER A 81 -31.26 -10.64 -72.77
N ARG A 82 -30.81 -10.94 -71.55
CA ARG A 82 -30.73 -9.98 -70.44
C ARG A 82 -29.34 -9.98 -69.79
N VAL A 83 -28.71 -8.79 -69.78
CA VAL A 83 -27.38 -8.56 -69.22
C VAL A 83 -27.48 -7.97 -67.81
N GLY A 84 -26.93 -8.69 -66.84
CA GLY A 84 -26.58 -8.17 -65.53
C GLY A 84 -26.10 -9.27 -64.60
N PHE A 85 -24.98 -9.01 -63.94
CA PHE A 85 -24.31 -9.93 -63.04
C PHE A 85 -24.83 -9.79 -61.61
N HIS A 86 -24.86 -10.91 -60.91
CA HIS A 86 -25.09 -10.93 -59.47
C HIS A 86 -24.35 -12.10 -58.82
N VAL A 87 -23.96 -11.93 -57.55
CA VAL A 87 -23.30 -12.96 -56.75
C VAL A 87 -24.30 -13.60 -55.80
N MET A 88 -24.37 -14.94 -55.82
CA MET A 88 -25.29 -15.74 -55.02
C MET A 88 -24.54 -16.88 -54.33
N THR A 89 -25.22 -17.58 -53.42
CA THR A 89 -24.62 -18.66 -52.61
C THR A 89 -25.33 -19.98 -52.87
N ILE A 90 -24.57 -21.02 -53.18
CA ILE A 90 -25.03 -22.41 -53.18
C ILE A 90 -24.93 -22.95 -51.75
N VAL A 91 -26.04 -23.45 -51.23
CA VAL A 91 -26.19 -23.92 -49.85
C VAL A 91 -26.48 -25.42 -49.75
N GLY A 92 -26.50 -26.12 -50.88
CA GLY A 92 -26.74 -27.57 -50.93
C GLY A 92 -27.12 -28.03 -52.33
N TYR A 93 -27.53 -29.29 -52.43
CA TYR A 93 -27.95 -29.91 -53.68
C TYR A 93 -28.99 -31.00 -53.44
N ASP A 94 -29.64 -31.46 -54.50
CA ASP A 94 -30.57 -32.59 -54.47
C ASP A 94 -30.60 -33.29 -55.85
N ASP A 95 -30.19 -34.55 -55.86
CA ASP A 95 -30.10 -35.40 -57.07
C ASP A 95 -31.47 -35.91 -57.56
N ASN A 96 -32.55 -35.67 -56.81
CA ASN A 96 -33.89 -36.14 -57.17
C ASN A 96 -34.75 -35.08 -57.84
N VAL A 97 -34.30 -33.82 -57.90
CA VAL A 97 -35.06 -32.75 -58.55
C VAL A 97 -35.20 -33.06 -60.04
N ARG A 98 -36.40 -32.89 -60.60
CA ARG A 98 -36.70 -33.21 -62.00
C ARG A 98 -37.46 -32.08 -62.65
N TYR A 99 -36.99 -31.60 -63.79
CA TYR A 99 -37.66 -30.59 -64.59
C TYR A 99 -37.50 -30.89 -66.07
N ASP A 100 -38.63 -30.94 -66.77
CA ASP A 100 -38.70 -31.23 -68.22
C ASP A 100 -38.36 -29.93 -68.98
N VAL A 101 -37.14 -29.85 -69.51
CA VAL A 101 -36.59 -28.64 -70.13
C VAL A 101 -37.04 -28.54 -71.58
N ASN A 102 -37.19 -29.68 -72.28
CA ASN A 102 -37.55 -29.74 -73.70
C ASN A 102 -39.06 -29.90 -73.96
N GLY A 103 -39.84 -30.23 -72.92
CA GLY A 103 -41.30 -30.40 -72.95
C GLY A 103 -41.77 -31.75 -73.51
N ASP A 104 -40.92 -32.78 -73.55
CA ASP A 104 -41.24 -34.08 -74.14
C ASP A 104 -41.94 -35.07 -73.18
N GLY A 105 -42.11 -34.67 -71.91
CA GLY A 105 -42.74 -35.46 -70.86
C GLY A 105 -41.83 -36.52 -70.22
N ARG A 106 -40.54 -36.55 -70.54
CA ARG A 106 -39.51 -37.39 -69.91
C ARG A 106 -38.56 -36.52 -69.08
N TYR A 107 -37.75 -37.17 -68.25
CA TYR A 107 -36.67 -36.51 -67.50
C TYR A 107 -35.42 -37.35 -67.73
N THR A 108 -34.44 -36.80 -68.43
CA THR A 108 -33.27 -37.55 -68.87
C THR A 108 -31.96 -36.83 -68.58
N ASN A 109 -30.90 -37.61 -68.38
CA ASN A 109 -29.51 -37.13 -68.30
C ASN A 109 -28.61 -37.80 -69.36
N ASP A 110 -29.22 -38.63 -70.22
CA ASP A 110 -28.57 -39.52 -71.18
C ASP A 110 -29.03 -39.28 -72.64
N ILE A 111 -29.77 -38.21 -72.89
CA ILE A 111 -30.25 -37.78 -74.21
C ILE A 111 -29.73 -36.36 -74.48
N ASP A 112 -29.26 -36.10 -75.71
CA ASP A 112 -28.94 -34.76 -76.20
C ASP A 112 -30.24 -33.97 -76.40
N ILE A 113 -30.58 -33.09 -75.46
CA ILE A 113 -31.80 -32.30 -75.49
C ILE A 113 -31.55 -30.89 -76.04
N ASN A 114 -30.29 -30.47 -76.16
CA ASN A 114 -29.90 -29.14 -76.60
C ASN A 114 -29.50 -29.09 -78.10
N GLY A 115 -29.25 -30.25 -78.70
CA GLY A 115 -28.96 -30.46 -80.12
C GLY A 115 -27.51 -30.17 -80.52
N ASP A 116 -26.55 -30.19 -79.59
CA ASP A 116 -25.14 -29.90 -79.85
C ASP A 116 -24.30 -31.13 -80.26
N GLY A 117 -24.91 -32.31 -80.28
CA GLY A 117 -24.30 -33.57 -80.66
C GLY A 117 -23.46 -34.22 -79.55
N ARG A 118 -23.52 -33.72 -78.32
CA ARG A 118 -22.92 -34.29 -77.12
C ARG A 118 -24.03 -34.63 -76.13
N VAL A 119 -23.77 -35.60 -75.26
CA VAL A 119 -24.63 -35.89 -74.12
C VAL A 119 -23.78 -35.60 -72.89
N ASP A 120 -23.95 -34.41 -72.31
CA ASP A 120 -23.19 -33.96 -71.16
C ASP A 120 -24.07 -33.28 -70.10
N MET A 121 -23.46 -32.70 -69.07
CA MET A 121 -24.20 -32.09 -67.97
C MET A 121 -25.16 -31.00 -68.43
N SER A 122 -24.90 -30.32 -69.57
CA SER A 122 -25.79 -29.30 -70.12
C SER A 122 -27.13 -29.85 -70.64
N ASP A 123 -27.24 -31.16 -70.83
CA ASP A 123 -28.47 -31.86 -71.22
C ASP A 123 -29.31 -32.35 -70.03
N TRP A 124 -28.80 -32.22 -68.80
CA TRP A 124 -29.43 -32.86 -67.65
C TRP A 124 -30.71 -32.19 -67.20
N GLU A 125 -31.77 -32.99 -67.09
CA GLU A 125 -33.08 -32.65 -66.54
C GLU A 125 -33.28 -33.14 -65.09
N ILE A 126 -32.32 -33.93 -64.59
CA ILE A 126 -32.33 -34.52 -63.24
C ILE A 126 -31.15 -33.96 -62.43
N GLY A 127 -31.50 -33.40 -61.26
CA GLY A 127 -30.57 -32.92 -60.24
C GLY A 127 -30.38 -31.40 -60.26
N ALA A 128 -30.29 -30.81 -59.07
CA ALA A 128 -30.17 -29.36 -58.91
C ALA A 128 -29.35 -28.96 -57.69
N VAL A 129 -28.74 -27.77 -57.73
CA VAL A 129 -28.21 -27.08 -56.54
C VAL A 129 -29.28 -26.21 -55.88
N LYS A 130 -29.16 -25.99 -54.57
CA LYS A 130 -30.00 -25.07 -53.79
C LYS A 130 -29.29 -23.72 -53.67
N VAL A 131 -29.93 -22.64 -54.12
CA VAL A 131 -29.34 -21.30 -54.16
C VAL A 131 -30.11 -20.31 -53.30
N VAL A 132 -29.34 -19.49 -52.58
CA VAL A 132 -29.83 -18.36 -51.80
C VAL A 132 -29.27 -17.06 -52.40
N ASN A 133 -30.13 -16.04 -52.46
CA ASN A 133 -29.82 -14.72 -52.99
C ASN A 133 -30.12 -13.66 -51.93
N SER A 134 -29.16 -12.78 -51.67
CA SER A 134 -29.24 -11.70 -50.68
C SER A 134 -29.73 -10.36 -51.24
N TRP A 135 -30.17 -10.32 -52.50
CA TRP A 135 -30.55 -9.09 -53.20
C TRP A 135 -32.02 -9.05 -53.59
N GLY A 136 -32.63 -7.87 -53.41
CA GLY A 136 -34.04 -7.60 -53.72
C GLY A 136 -34.99 -7.85 -52.55
N SER A 137 -36.16 -7.21 -52.57
CA SER A 137 -37.22 -7.40 -51.57
C SER A 137 -38.14 -8.60 -51.87
N THR A 138 -37.97 -9.23 -53.03
CA THR A 138 -38.82 -10.32 -53.55
C THR A 138 -38.21 -11.71 -53.35
N PHE A 139 -36.96 -11.80 -52.88
CA PHE A 139 -36.26 -13.03 -52.57
C PHE A 139 -36.22 -13.21 -51.04
N PRO A 140 -37.38 -13.52 -50.44
CA PRO A 140 -37.55 -14.81 -49.78
C PRO A 140 -38.97 -15.35 -50.01
N THR A 141 -39.11 -16.45 -50.74
CA THR A 141 -40.40 -17.17 -50.83
C THR A 141 -40.44 -18.23 -49.73
N SER A 142 -41.24 -17.97 -48.69
CA SER A 142 -41.54 -18.95 -47.62
C SER A 142 -42.00 -20.30 -48.17
N ASN A 143 -42.69 -20.30 -49.32
CA ASN A 143 -43.15 -21.49 -50.03
C ASN A 143 -42.03 -22.43 -50.49
N ASP A 144 -40.82 -21.92 -50.70
CA ASP A 144 -39.68 -22.71 -51.18
C ASP A 144 -38.73 -23.15 -50.06
N GLY A 145 -38.95 -22.69 -48.82
CA GLY A 145 -38.06 -22.93 -47.69
C GLY A 145 -36.83 -22.03 -47.66
N GLY A 146 -36.89 -20.87 -48.33
CA GLY A 146 -35.83 -19.85 -48.31
C GLY A 146 -34.70 -20.02 -49.35
N TYR A 147 -34.85 -20.97 -50.29
CA TYR A 147 -33.90 -21.18 -51.39
C TYR A 147 -34.65 -21.48 -52.70
N ILE A 148 -33.97 -21.37 -53.84
CA ILE A 148 -34.48 -21.80 -55.15
C ILE A 148 -33.60 -22.94 -55.69
N TYR A 149 -34.20 -23.91 -56.39
CA TYR A 149 -33.40 -24.91 -57.10
C TYR A 149 -32.81 -24.31 -58.37
N MET A 150 -31.60 -24.70 -58.73
CA MET A 150 -30.99 -24.40 -60.03
C MET A 150 -30.47 -25.70 -60.63
N LEU A 151 -31.02 -26.08 -61.78
CA LEU A 151 -30.73 -27.33 -62.46
C LEU A 151 -29.22 -27.45 -62.77
N TYR A 152 -28.64 -28.66 -62.65
CA TYR A 152 -27.20 -28.84 -62.86
C TYR A 152 -26.73 -28.43 -64.25
N SER A 153 -27.58 -28.58 -65.26
CA SER A 153 -27.30 -28.13 -66.63
C SER A 153 -26.98 -26.65 -66.75
N ILE A 154 -27.50 -25.79 -65.87
CA ILE A 154 -27.16 -24.37 -65.85
C ILE A 154 -25.68 -24.16 -65.48
N LEU A 155 -25.10 -25.01 -64.63
CA LEU A 155 -23.68 -24.91 -64.25
C LEU A 155 -22.75 -25.20 -65.45
N ALA A 156 -23.20 -26.04 -66.39
CA ALA A 156 -22.51 -26.37 -67.63
C ALA A 156 -22.85 -25.45 -68.81
N THR A 157 -23.95 -24.70 -68.74
CA THR A 157 -24.50 -23.97 -69.90
C THR A 157 -23.55 -22.88 -70.39
N THR A 158 -23.20 -22.97 -71.67
CA THR A 158 -22.56 -21.90 -72.46
C THR A 158 -23.46 -21.54 -73.61
N VAL A 159 -23.71 -20.25 -73.83
CA VAL A 159 -24.44 -19.75 -74.99
C VAL A 159 -23.48 -19.06 -75.94
N SER A 160 -23.42 -19.55 -77.18
CA SER A 160 -22.58 -18.98 -78.24
C SER A 160 -23.40 -18.16 -79.23
N TYR A 161 -22.96 -16.93 -79.48
CA TYR A 161 -23.43 -16.03 -80.53
C TYR A 161 -22.30 -15.72 -81.53
N PRO A 162 -22.61 -15.15 -82.71
CA PRO A 162 -21.62 -14.84 -83.73
C PRO A 162 -20.45 -13.96 -83.25
N THR A 163 -20.63 -13.19 -82.17
CA THR A 163 -19.63 -12.26 -81.63
C THR A 163 -19.28 -12.45 -80.16
N LEU A 164 -19.94 -13.36 -79.44
CA LEU A 164 -19.72 -13.57 -78.00
C LEU A 164 -20.10 -15.01 -77.60
N THR A 165 -19.21 -15.67 -76.87
CA THR A 165 -19.54 -16.90 -76.13
C THR A 165 -19.60 -16.57 -74.65
N GLN A 166 -20.69 -16.94 -73.98
CA GLN A 166 -20.96 -16.55 -72.59
C GLN A 166 -21.46 -17.74 -71.77
N ASP A 167 -20.80 -17.99 -70.64
CA ASP A 167 -21.25 -18.98 -69.66
C ASP A 167 -22.36 -18.40 -68.78
N ALA A 168 -23.36 -19.23 -68.44
CA ALA A 168 -24.44 -18.82 -67.53
C ALA A 168 -23.89 -18.46 -66.13
N ILE A 169 -22.91 -19.24 -65.68
CA ILE A 169 -22.12 -19.00 -64.47
C ILE A 169 -20.75 -18.49 -64.90
N TYR A 170 -20.31 -17.36 -64.33
CA TYR A 170 -19.05 -16.72 -64.70
C TYR A 170 -17.87 -17.69 -64.60
N ASN A 171 -17.18 -17.94 -65.72
CA ASN A 171 -16.07 -18.89 -65.87
C ASN A 171 -16.37 -20.32 -65.39
N LYS A 172 -17.65 -20.72 -65.31
CA LYS A 172 -18.11 -22.00 -64.74
C LYS A 172 -17.39 -22.35 -63.45
N GLN A 173 -17.30 -21.39 -62.53
CA GLN A 173 -16.60 -21.59 -61.26
C GLN A 173 -17.37 -21.05 -60.06
N CYS A 174 -17.20 -21.74 -58.94
CA CYS A 174 -17.60 -21.29 -57.62
C CYS A 174 -16.37 -20.90 -56.79
N TYR A 175 -16.57 -20.00 -55.84
CA TYR A 175 -15.60 -19.57 -54.86
C TYR A 175 -15.99 -20.13 -53.51
N VAL A 176 -15.02 -20.74 -52.84
CA VAL A 176 -15.19 -21.38 -51.53
C VAL A 176 -14.22 -20.78 -50.54
N MET A 177 -14.53 -20.85 -49.26
CA MET A 177 -13.66 -20.34 -48.21
C MET A 177 -13.68 -21.25 -47.00
N GLU A 178 -12.52 -21.37 -46.38
CA GLU A 178 -12.32 -22.02 -45.10
C GLU A 178 -12.20 -20.92 -44.05
N ALA A 179 -13.06 -20.96 -43.03
CA ALA A 179 -12.94 -20.07 -41.89
C ALA A 179 -11.86 -20.58 -40.92
N LEU A 180 -11.15 -19.67 -40.26
CA LEU A 180 -10.33 -19.99 -39.09
C LEU A 180 -11.25 -20.53 -37.98
N LYS A 181 -10.95 -21.73 -37.49
CA LYS A 181 -11.78 -22.44 -36.50
C LYS A 181 -11.88 -21.68 -35.16
N ALA A 182 -10.84 -20.93 -34.82
CA ALA A 182 -10.81 -20.00 -33.70
C ALA A 182 -9.84 -18.87 -34.07
N ASN A 183 -10.25 -17.63 -33.84
CA ASN A 183 -9.40 -16.45 -33.93
C ASN A 183 -9.75 -15.57 -32.75
N GLU A 184 -8.82 -15.43 -31.79
CA GLU A 184 -9.00 -14.54 -30.66
C GLU A 184 -8.18 -13.27 -30.92
N PRO A 185 -8.81 -12.10 -31.12
CA PRO A 185 -8.08 -10.84 -31.29
C PRO A 185 -7.28 -10.52 -30.02
N GLU A 186 -5.95 -10.53 -30.08
CA GLU A 186 -5.10 -10.25 -28.92
C GLU A 186 -4.98 -8.75 -28.64
N LEU A 187 -4.68 -7.96 -29.68
CA LEU A 187 -4.53 -6.50 -29.60
C LEU A 187 -5.46 -5.83 -30.61
N MET A 188 -6.27 -4.89 -30.16
CA MET A 188 -7.14 -4.10 -31.05
C MET A 188 -7.03 -2.60 -30.78
N VAL A 189 -7.02 -1.81 -31.85
CA VAL A 189 -7.16 -0.35 -31.76
C VAL A 189 -8.62 0.03 -31.90
N LYS A 190 -9.14 0.76 -30.91
CA LYS A 190 -10.45 1.37 -30.92
C LYS A 190 -10.32 2.86 -31.25
N ALA A 191 -11.09 3.36 -32.21
CA ALA A 191 -11.04 4.75 -32.61
C ALA A 191 -12.43 5.34 -32.87
N THR A 192 -12.65 6.57 -32.43
CA THR A 192 -13.89 7.32 -32.68
C THR A 192 -13.63 8.41 -33.72
N ILE A 193 -14.20 8.26 -34.91
CA ILE A 193 -13.89 9.09 -36.08
C ILE A 193 -15.17 9.72 -36.65
N GLN A 194 -15.11 11.01 -36.92
CA GLN A 194 -16.14 11.77 -37.62
C GLN A 194 -15.56 12.28 -38.95
N HIS A 195 -16.21 11.99 -40.07
CA HIS A 195 -15.87 12.60 -41.35
C HIS A 195 -17.11 12.62 -42.27
N PRO A 196 -17.41 13.73 -42.96
CA PRO A 196 -18.58 13.84 -43.83
C PRO A 196 -18.51 12.96 -45.09
N CYS A 197 -17.31 12.57 -45.52
CA CYS A 197 -17.09 11.82 -46.75
C CYS A 197 -16.06 10.70 -46.53
N ARG A 198 -16.49 9.47 -46.19
CA ARG A 198 -15.61 8.34 -45.87
C ARG A 198 -14.71 7.89 -47.02
N HIS A 199 -15.14 8.08 -48.27
CA HIS A 199 -14.35 7.77 -49.47
C HIS A 199 -13.02 8.54 -49.55
N LYS A 200 -12.90 9.63 -48.80
CA LYS A 200 -11.68 10.44 -48.75
C LYS A 200 -10.63 9.87 -47.81
N LEU A 201 -11.01 8.92 -46.94
CA LEU A 201 -10.12 8.41 -45.91
C LEU A 201 -9.45 7.11 -46.32
N ARG A 202 -8.18 6.98 -45.92
CA ARG A 202 -7.45 5.73 -45.81
C ARG A 202 -6.99 5.52 -44.37
N ILE A 203 -7.46 4.46 -43.73
CA ILE A 203 -7.12 4.14 -42.33
C ILE A 203 -6.11 3.00 -42.29
N SER A 204 -5.07 3.13 -41.46
CA SER A 204 -4.00 2.14 -41.32
C SER A 204 -3.43 2.12 -39.91
N LEU A 205 -2.81 1.00 -39.55
CA LEU A 205 -2.01 0.87 -38.33
C LEU A 205 -0.52 0.77 -38.68
N LEU A 206 0.34 1.29 -37.81
CA LEU A 206 1.79 1.13 -37.91
C LEU A 206 2.34 0.60 -36.58
N LYS A 207 3.33 -0.30 -36.66
CA LYS A 207 4.17 -0.72 -35.53
C LYS A 207 5.39 0.19 -35.43
N GLU A 208 5.70 0.65 -34.23
CA GLU A 208 6.99 1.27 -33.93
C GLU A 208 7.86 0.34 -33.10
N GLU A 209 9.06 0.07 -33.60
CA GLU A 209 10.09 -0.72 -32.90
C GLU A 209 11.20 0.16 -32.29
N ALA A 210 11.22 1.46 -32.62
CA ALA A 210 12.16 2.44 -32.10
C ALA A 210 11.48 3.81 -31.92
N PHE A 211 11.98 4.62 -30.99
CA PHE A 211 11.53 6.00 -30.77
C PHE A 211 12.11 6.93 -31.86
N LEU A 212 11.65 6.77 -33.10
CA LEU A 212 12.10 7.59 -34.24
C LEU A 212 11.15 8.76 -34.51
N PRO A 213 11.67 9.96 -34.86
CA PRO A 213 10.85 11.13 -35.19
C PRO A 213 10.02 10.97 -36.47
N SER A 214 10.39 10.03 -37.35
CA SER A 214 9.63 9.68 -38.55
C SER A 214 9.34 8.17 -38.55
N PRO A 215 8.11 7.73 -38.87
CA PRO A 215 7.77 6.32 -38.89
C PRO A 215 8.56 5.62 -40.01
N GLN A 216 9.53 4.80 -39.61
CA GLN A 216 10.01 3.66 -40.40
C GLN A 216 9.15 2.45 -39.97
N TYR A 217 9.07 1.39 -40.76
CA TYR A 217 8.43 0.09 -40.39
C TYR A 217 6.92 -0.07 -40.73
N PRO A 218 6.40 -1.32 -40.78
CA PRO A 218 5.39 -1.73 -41.75
C PRO A 218 4.01 -1.13 -41.51
N LEU A 219 3.42 -0.64 -42.61
CA LEU A 219 2.08 -0.10 -42.68
C LEU A 219 1.07 -1.22 -42.93
N TYR A 220 0.16 -1.45 -41.99
CA TYR A 220 -0.96 -2.37 -42.17
C TYR A 220 -2.22 -1.61 -42.61
N GLN A 221 -2.66 -1.86 -43.84
CA GLN A 221 -3.80 -1.19 -44.44
C GLN A 221 -5.06 -2.05 -44.35
N PHE A 222 -6.17 -1.44 -43.95
CA PHE A 222 -7.47 -2.08 -43.95
C PHE A 222 -8.19 -1.75 -45.25
N PHE A 223 -8.30 -2.72 -46.16
CA PHE A 223 -8.90 -2.50 -47.49
C PHE A 223 -10.31 -1.91 -47.43
N SER A 224 -11.12 -2.32 -46.45
CA SER A 224 -12.47 -1.78 -46.21
C SER A 224 -12.50 -0.27 -45.90
N PHE A 225 -11.38 0.30 -45.47
CA PHE A 225 -11.20 1.72 -45.18
C PHE A 225 -10.18 2.38 -46.11
N SER A 226 -10.00 1.91 -47.34
CA SER A 226 -9.03 2.47 -48.29
C SER A 226 -9.72 3.18 -49.46
N ASN A 227 -10.23 4.38 -49.22
CA ASN A 227 -10.91 5.20 -50.23
C ASN A 227 -12.14 4.51 -50.85
N LEU A 228 -12.89 3.71 -50.08
CA LEU A 228 -14.06 2.96 -50.53
C LEU A 228 -15.37 3.47 -49.90
N GLY A 229 -16.49 2.91 -50.37
CA GLY A 229 -17.81 3.11 -49.75
C GLY A 229 -18.55 4.39 -50.15
N GLY A 230 -18.05 5.17 -51.11
CA GLY A 230 -18.71 6.39 -51.60
C GLY A 230 -18.66 7.58 -50.63
N CYS A 231 -19.04 8.77 -51.11
CA CYS A 231 -18.99 10.01 -50.33
C CYS A 231 -20.21 10.17 -49.42
N PHE A 232 -20.22 9.40 -48.34
CA PHE A 232 -21.20 9.47 -47.26
C PHE A 232 -20.48 9.70 -45.93
N PRO A 233 -21.18 10.18 -44.89
CA PRO A 233 -20.61 10.28 -43.55
C PRO A 233 -20.02 8.95 -43.07
N MET A 234 -19.07 9.01 -42.12
CA MET A 234 -18.41 7.81 -41.58
C MET A 234 -19.39 6.74 -41.09
N ASN A 235 -20.44 7.12 -40.37
CA ASN A 235 -21.47 6.18 -39.90
C ASN A 235 -22.46 5.73 -41.00
N GLY A 236 -22.43 6.37 -42.18
CA GLY A 236 -23.26 6.12 -43.35
C GLY A 236 -24.67 6.69 -43.38
N ALA A 237 -25.10 7.43 -42.36
CA ALA A 237 -26.43 8.03 -42.29
C ALA A 237 -26.39 9.54 -42.02
N ASN A 238 -25.61 9.98 -41.04
CA ASN A 238 -25.52 11.38 -40.61
C ASN A 238 -24.08 11.70 -40.17
N ASN A 239 -23.74 12.98 -40.01
CA ASN A 239 -22.35 13.34 -39.70
C ASN A 239 -21.96 13.16 -38.22
N THR A 240 -22.51 12.19 -37.49
CA THR A 240 -22.01 11.84 -36.15
C THR A 240 -20.81 10.91 -36.23
N SER A 241 -20.03 10.85 -35.15
CA SER A 241 -18.88 9.96 -35.05
C SER A 241 -19.27 8.49 -35.18
N LEU A 242 -18.35 7.70 -35.72
CA LEU A 242 -18.39 6.25 -35.76
C LEU A 242 -17.25 5.69 -34.90
N GLU A 243 -17.58 4.76 -34.02
CA GLU A 243 -16.59 3.96 -33.29
C GLU A 243 -16.22 2.73 -34.12
N ILE A 244 -14.93 2.55 -34.40
CA ILE A 244 -14.38 1.42 -35.16
C ILE A 244 -13.42 0.60 -34.29
N GLY A 245 -13.29 -0.68 -34.61
CA GLY A 245 -12.28 -1.58 -34.05
C GLY A 245 -11.38 -2.13 -35.15
N LEU A 246 -10.07 -2.01 -34.97
CA LEU A 246 -9.03 -2.43 -35.90
C LEU A 246 -8.16 -3.48 -35.23
N ASN A 247 -8.22 -4.73 -35.68
CA ASN A 247 -7.38 -5.80 -35.15
C ASN A 247 -5.92 -5.60 -35.58
N PHE A 248 -5.00 -5.67 -34.61
CA PHE A 248 -3.57 -5.69 -34.90
C PHE A 248 -3.18 -7.08 -35.43
N PRO A 249 -2.31 -7.20 -36.45
CA PRO A 249 -2.12 -8.48 -37.14
C PRO A 249 -1.27 -9.46 -36.32
N GLU A 250 -1.64 -10.76 -36.32
CA GLU A 250 -1.00 -11.85 -35.55
C GLU A 250 0.50 -12.08 -35.87
N ASN A 251 0.97 -11.69 -37.06
CA ASN A 251 2.36 -11.93 -37.47
C ASN A 251 3.35 -10.85 -36.96
N PHE A 252 2.93 -9.97 -36.07
CA PHE A 252 3.80 -8.95 -35.47
C PHE A 252 4.21 -9.43 -34.07
N SER A 253 5.46 -9.91 -33.91
CA SER A 253 6.00 -10.22 -32.57
C SER A 253 6.02 -8.95 -31.70
N ASP A 254 5.58 -9.11 -30.46
CA ASP A 254 5.51 -8.02 -29.48
C ASP A 254 6.86 -7.71 -28.80
N ASP A 255 7.88 -8.55 -29.02
CA ASP A 255 9.17 -8.47 -28.31
C ASP A 255 9.87 -7.11 -28.48
N ASN A 256 9.54 -6.38 -29.55
CA ASN A 256 10.07 -5.05 -29.85
C ASN A 256 8.99 -3.97 -29.98
N LEU A 257 7.74 -4.21 -29.57
CA LEU A 257 6.69 -3.21 -29.68
C LEU A 257 6.98 -2.03 -28.73
N LYS A 258 7.15 -0.84 -29.30
CA LYS A 258 7.33 0.43 -28.55
C LYS A 258 6.07 1.28 -28.57
N ALA A 259 5.34 1.26 -29.69
CA ALA A 259 4.07 1.95 -29.86
C ALA A 259 3.28 1.41 -31.06
N ILE A 260 1.98 1.69 -31.06
CA ILE A 260 1.10 1.53 -32.21
C ILE A 260 0.65 2.92 -32.68
N ARG A 261 0.70 3.20 -33.98
CA ARG A 261 0.10 4.43 -34.56
C ARG A 261 -1.15 4.12 -35.36
N LEU A 262 -2.21 4.86 -35.09
CA LEU A 262 -3.32 5.03 -36.01
C LEU A 262 -2.96 6.12 -37.02
N ARG A 263 -2.97 5.78 -38.31
CA ARG A 263 -2.81 6.75 -39.40
C ARG A 263 -4.10 6.89 -40.19
N ILE A 264 -4.56 8.12 -40.34
CA ILE A 264 -5.63 8.49 -41.27
C ILE A 264 -5.02 9.36 -42.37
N ASN A 265 -4.98 8.88 -43.61
CA ASN A 265 -4.67 9.71 -44.76
C ASN A 265 -5.98 10.23 -45.36
N GLU A 266 -6.05 11.53 -45.54
CA GLU A 266 -7.17 12.23 -46.15
C GLU A 266 -6.76 12.63 -47.58
N ASN A 267 -7.66 12.44 -48.55
CA ASN A 267 -7.44 12.78 -49.96
C ASN A 267 -8.64 13.55 -50.52
N ASP A 268 -8.76 14.81 -50.11
CA ASP A 268 -9.70 15.78 -50.62
C ASP A 268 -8.99 17.01 -51.21
N PRO A 269 -8.57 16.97 -52.49
CA PRO A 269 -7.72 18.00 -53.09
C PRO A 269 -8.25 19.44 -52.91
N GLU A 270 -9.57 19.59 -52.86
CA GLU A 270 -10.29 20.88 -52.73
C GLU A 270 -10.58 21.28 -51.26
N SER A 271 -10.24 20.44 -50.28
CA SER A 271 -10.46 20.68 -48.83
C SER A 271 -11.90 21.00 -48.43
N LEU A 272 -12.87 20.36 -49.10
CA LEU A 272 -14.31 20.51 -48.92
C LEU A 272 -14.84 19.80 -47.66
N TYR A 273 -14.16 18.74 -47.21
CA TYR A 273 -14.62 17.92 -46.09
C TYR A 273 -13.68 18.01 -44.89
N GLN A 274 -14.22 18.36 -43.73
CA GLN A 274 -13.47 18.44 -42.48
C GLN A 274 -13.96 17.35 -41.54
N GLY A 275 -13.03 16.62 -40.92
CA GLY A 275 -13.36 15.59 -39.94
C GLY A 275 -12.39 15.58 -38.77
N ASN A 276 -12.73 14.79 -37.76
CA ASN A 276 -12.05 14.78 -36.49
C ASN A 276 -11.92 13.35 -35.94
N ILE A 277 -10.91 13.15 -35.11
CA ILE A 277 -10.73 11.98 -34.26
C ILE A 277 -11.05 12.41 -32.83
N SER A 278 -11.97 11.73 -32.15
CA SER A 278 -12.40 12.08 -30.79
C SER A 278 -11.73 11.23 -29.71
N SER A 279 -11.36 9.99 -30.04
CA SER A 279 -10.64 9.11 -29.11
C SER A 279 -9.90 8.03 -29.89
N VAL A 280 -8.76 7.59 -29.35
CA VAL A 280 -8.05 6.39 -29.80
C VAL A 280 -7.55 5.64 -28.56
N SER A 281 -7.79 4.34 -28.50
CA SER A 281 -7.29 3.45 -27.47
C SER A 281 -6.76 2.14 -28.04
N LEU A 282 -5.80 1.54 -27.33
CA LEU A 282 -5.35 0.17 -27.53
C LEU A 282 -6.04 -0.69 -26.49
N ILE A 283 -6.64 -1.80 -26.92
CA ILE A 283 -7.27 -2.78 -26.04
C ILE A 283 -6.50 -4.08 -26.20
N ASP A 284 -6.00 -4.58 -25.08
CA ASP A 284 -5.27 -5.82 -24.95
C ASP A 284 -6.14 -6.88 -24.25
N TYR A 285 -6.37 -7.98 -24.96
CA TYR A 285 -7.22 -9.10 -24.56
C TYR A 285 -6.42 -10.32 -24.08
N ARG A 286 -5.09 -10.24 -24.07
CA ARG A 286 -4.23 -11.33 -23.63
C ARG A 286 -4.44 -11.62 -22.14
N TRP A 287 -4.13 -12.85 -21.74
CA TRP A 287 -4.25 -13.35 -20.35
C TRP A 287 -5.67 -13.36 -19.77
N GLY A 288 -6.71 -13.28 -20.61
CA GLY A 288 -8.09 -13.37 -20.17
C GLY A 288 -8.61 -12.11 -19.47
N GLU A 289 -7.90 -10.98 -19.59
CA GLU A 289 -8.36 -9.68 -19.12
C GLU A 289 -8.55 -8.69 -20.27
N VAL A 290 -9.38 -7.66 -20.04
CA VAL A 290 -9.58 -6.57 -21.00
C VAL A 290 -8.86 -5.35 -20.45
N PHE A 291 -7.71 -5.02 -21.05
CA PHE A 291 -6.88 -3.90 -20.63
C PHE A 291 -6.87 -2.80 -21.69
N GLU A 292 -7.51 -1.66 -21.40
CA GLU A 292 -7.62 -0.52 -22.31
C GLU A 292 -6.64 0.60 -21.94
N ILE A 293 -5.77 0.97 -22.88
CA ILE A 293 -4.91 2.14 -22.81
C ILE A 293 -5.47 3.22 -23.74
N ILE A 294 -5.90 4.32 -23.15
CA ILE A 294 -6.34 5.50 -23.89
C ILE A 294 -5.12 6.38 -24.20
N SER A 295 -5.01 6.88 -25.43
CA SER A 295 -3.95 7.83 -25.81
C SER A 295 -4.00 9.09 -24.92
N GLU A 296 -2.88 9.44 -24.26
CA GLU A 296 -2.80 10.62 -23.38
C GLU A 296 -2.92 11.94 -24.20
N ASN A 297 -3.45 13.01 -23.59
CA ASN A 297 -3.66 14.34 -24.19
C ASN A 297 -4.65 14.41 -25.37
N PHE A 298 -5.64 13.52 -25.41
CA PHE A 298 -6.60 13.51 -26.52
C PHE A 298 -7.79 14.46 -26.30
N GLY A 299 -7.82 15.55 -27.07
CA GLY A 299 -9.03 16.28 -27.42
C GLY A 299 -9.49 15.92 -28.84
N THR A 300 -10.50 16.63 -29.36
CA THR A 300 -10.92 16.49 -30.76
C THR A 300 -9.76 16.89 -31.70
N THR A 301 -9.09 15.90 -32.29
CA THR A 301 -7.95 16.12 -33.20
C THR A 301 -8.46 16.24 -34.63
N PRO A 302 -8.26 17.39 -35.32
CA PRO A 302 -8.65 17.54 -36.71
C PRO A 302 -7.88 16.59 -37.60
N ILE A 303 -8.57 15.98 -38.57
CA ILE A 303 -7.94 15.23 -39.65
C ILE A 303 -7.33 16.25 -40.61
N ILE A 304 -6.02 16.15 -40.82
CA ILE A 304 -5.26 17.05 -41.68
C ILE A 304 -5.63 16.76 -43.13
N ASN A 305 -6.17 17.77 -43.81
CA ASN A 305 -6.60 17.66 -45.19
C ASN A 305 -5.42 17.39 -46.13
N ASN A 306 -5.61 16.52 -47.13
CA ASN A 306 -4.62 16.09 -48.11
C ASN A 306 -3.32 15.53 -47.50
N SER A 307 -3.37 15.05 -46.26
CA SER A 307 -2.17 14.62 -45.51
C SER A 307 -2.48 13.46 -44.57
N ALA A 308 -1.44 12.97 -43.90
CA ALA A 308 -1.53 11.96 -42.85
C ALA A 308 -1.75 12.62 -41.49
N THR A 309 -2.74 12.12 -40.75
CA THR A 309 -2.94 12.40 -39.32
C THR A 309 -2.54 11.16 -38.54
N ASP A 310 -1.54 11.28 -37.67
CA ASP A 310 -1.00 10.18 -36.88
C ASP A 310 -1.34 10.36 -35.39
N ILE A 311 -1.97 9.34 -34.80
CA ILE A 311 -2.16 9.24 -33.36
C ILE A 311 -1.32 8.08 -32.84
N ARG A 312 -0.40 8.38 -31.92
CA ARG A 312 0.54 7.42 -31.34
C ARG A 312 0.04 6.92 -29.97
N ILE A 313 0.12 5.61 -29.77
CA ILE A 313 -0.19 4.95 -28.49
C ILE A 313 1.07 4.21 -28.04
N PRO A 314 1.87 4.77 -27.11
CA PRO A 314 3.00 4.07 -26.53
C PRO A 314 2.51 2.78 -25.87
N TYR A 315 3.15 1.65 -26.18
CA TYR A 315 2.86 0.37 -25.55
C TYR A 315 4.13 -0.47 -25.45
N GLN A 316 4.66 -0.54 -24.24
CA GLN A 316 5.78 -1.39 -23.85
C GLN A 316 5.41 -2.05 -22.54
N LEU A 317 5.32 -3.37 -22.50
CA LEU A 317 5.01 -4.10 -21.27
C LEU A 317 6.30 -4.53 -20.58
N LEU A 318 6.35 -4.40 -19.26
CA LEU A 318 7.40 -5.01 -18.46
C LEU A 318 7.19 -6.54 -18.47
N PRO A 319 8.24 -7.35 -18.72
CA PRO A 319 8.12 -8.81 -18.72
C PRO A 319 7.54 -9.33 -17.40
N HIS A 320 6.58 -10.26 -17.49
CA HIS A 320 5.87 -10.81 -16.33
C HIS A 320 5.58 -12.31 -16.46
N GLU A 321 5.53 -12.86 -17.68
CA GLU A 321 5.34 -14.31 -17.87
C GLU A 321 6.54 -15.13 -17.41
N GLU A 322 7.74 -14.57 -17.59
CA GLU A 322 9.01 -15.17 -17.17
C GLU A 322 9.86 -14.12 -16.42
N PRO A 323 10.70 -14.55 -15.46
CA PRO A 323 11.60 -13.64 -14.76
C PRO A 323 12.57 -12.93 -15.72
N ILE A 324 12.83 -11.65 -15.46
CA ILE A 324 13.84 -10.88 -16.18
C ILE A 324 15.22 -11.41 -15.78
N SER A 325 15.95 -11.99 -16.74
CA SER A 325 17.24 -12.67 -16.51
C SER A 325 18.45 -11.95 -17.12
N GLY A 326 18.30 -10.67 -17.49
CA GLY A 326 19.33 -9.87 -18.15
C GLY A 326 19.16 -8.37 -17.90
N SER A 327 19.83 -7.54 -18.70
CA SER A 327 19.75 -6.08 -18.59
C SER A 327 18.69 -5.52 -19.54
N ILE A 328 17.70 -4.79 -19.04
CA ILE A 328 16.63 -4.17 -19.83
C ILE A 328 16.54 -2.65 -19.62
N SER A 329 16.58 -1.93 -20.75
CA SER A 329 16.45 -0.47 -20.97
C SER A 329 15.03 0.06 -21.22
N TYR A 330 14.51 1.05 -20.47
CA TYR A 330 13.33 1.82 -20.90
C TYR A 330 13.56 3.34 -20.91
N GLU A 331 13.47 3.95 -22.10
CA GLU A 331 13.63 5.40 -22.35
C GLU A 331 12.31 6.19 -22.35
N GLY A 332 11.16 5.50 -22.34
CA GLY A 332 9.85 6.11 -22.51
C GLY A 332 8.77 5.48 -21.63
N PRO A 333 7.48 5.64 -21.99
CA PRO A 333 6.40 5.00 -21.26
C PRO A 333 6.51 3.48 -21.30
N VAL A 334 6.45 2.86 -20.12
CA VAL A 334 6.41 1.41 -19.90
C VAL A 334 5.28 1.10 -18.94
N TYR A 335 4.58 0.00 -19.21
CA TYR A 335 3.41 -0.47 -18.46
C TYR A 335 3.83 -1.71 -17.67
N SER A 336 3.40 -1.79 -16.41
CA SER A 336 3.63 -2.95 -15.56
C SER A 336 2.28 -3.46 -15.06
N ARG A 337 2.07 -4.77 -15.24
CA ARG A 337 0.89 -5.55 -14.86
C ARG A 337 1.36 -6.83 -14.18
N PHE A 338 0.49 -7.47 -13.38
CA PHE A 338 0.76 -8.76 -12.74
C PHE A 338 1.92 -8.72 -11.75
N SER A 339 2.91 -9.61 -11.86
CA SER A 339 4.01 -9.71 -10.90
C SER A 339 5.39 -9.82 -11.57
N PRO A 340 5.89 -8.77 -12.24
CA PRO A 340 7.22 -8.77 -12.83
C PRO A 340 8.31 -9.07 -11.79
N LEU A 341 9.15 -10.07 -12.10
CA LEU A 341 10.24 -10.51 -11.24
C LEU A 341 11.59 -10.23 -11.90
N LEU A 342 12.46 -9.47 -11.24
CA LEU A 342 13.85 -9.29 -11.64
C LEU A 342 14.69 -10.33 -10.91
N ALA A 343 15.19 -11.32 -11.64
CA ALA A 343 15.96 -12.42 -11.08
C ALA A 343 17.40 -11.98 -10.72
N SER A 344 18.04 -12.67 -9.79
CA SER A 344 19.46 -12.44 -9.45
C SER A 344 20.35 -12.33 -10.70
N GLY A 345 21.21 -11.31 -10.76
CA GLY A 345 22.12 -11.04 -11.89
C GLY A 345 21.49 -10.24 -13.06
N SER A 346 20.21 -9.88 -12.95
CA SER A 346 19.52 -9.02 -13.92
C SER A 346 19.58 -7.54 -13.54
N SER A 347 19.22 -6.66 -14.48
CA SER A 347 19.05 -5.24 -14.18
C SER A 347 17.92 -4.60 -14.98
N LEU A 348 17.11 -3.77 -14.34
CA LEU A 348 16.11 -2.91 -14.99
C LEU A 348 16.57 -1.45 -14.86
N ASN A 349 16.74 -0.76 -15.99
CA ASN A 349 17.04 0.68 -15.99
C ASN A 349 15.85 1.48 -16.54
N LEU A 350 15.26 2.30 -15.69
CA LEU A 350 14.35 3.36 -16.10
C LEU A 350 15.21 4.59 -16.41
N GLU A 351 15.39 4.87 -17.69
CA GLU A 351 16.28 5.93 -18.17
C GLU A 351 15.69 7.33 -17.92
N PHE A 352 16.49 8.36 -18.17
CA PHE A 352 16.11 9.76 -17.98
C PHE A 352 14.71 10.08 -18.54
N ARG A 353 13.81 10.58 -17.68
CA ARG A 353 12.40 10.91 -18.00
C ARG A 353 11.50 9.73 -18.40
N ALA A 354 11.91 8.49 -18.17
CA ALA A 354 11.03 7.34 -18.36
C ALA A 354 9.80 7.43 -17.46
N LYS A 355 8.70 6.80 -17.88
CA LYS A 355 7.43 6.78 -17.15
C LYS A 355 6.96 5.33 -16.99
N LEU A 356 6.96 4.82 -15.77
CA LEU A 356 6.44 3.50 -15.43
C LEU A 356 5.00 3.64 -14.93
N GLN A 357 4.05 3.02 -15.62
CA GLN A 357 2.64 3.02 -15.23
C GLN A 357 2.22 1.63 -14.76
N MET A 358 1.78 1.54 -13.51
CA MET A 358 1.48 0.27 -12.84
C MET A 358 -0.04 0.06 -12.75
N TYR A 359 -0.49 -1.14 -13.13
CA TYR A 359 -1.90 -1.55 -13.11
C TYR A 359 -2.01 -2.90 -12.41
N ASN A 360 -2.49 -2.87 -11.16
CA ASN A 360 -2.57 -4.04 -10.27
C ASN A 360 -1.29 -4.87 -10.30
N SER A 361 -0.14 -4.21 -10.10
CA SER A 361 1.17 -4.78 -10.35
C SER A 361 2.05 -4.86 -9.11
N HIS A 362 2.78 -5.97 -8.97
CA HIS A 362 3.80 -6.19 -7.96
C HIS A 362 5.16 -6.42 -8.60
N ILE A 363 6.02 -5.41 -8.61
CA ILE A 363 7.39 -5.55 -9.12
C ILE A 363 8.28 -6.03 -7.99
N LYS A 364 8.92 -7.19 -8.15
CA LYS A 364 9.89 -7.73 -7.20
C LYS A 364 11.30 -7.72 -7.77
N VAL A 365 12.25 -7.17 -7.01
CA VAL A 365 13.69 -7.16 -7.32
C VAL A 365 14.40 -8.09 -6.35
N GLU A 366 14.82 -9.27 -6.82
CA GLU A 366 15.47 -10.28 -5.98
C GLU A 366 16.88 -9.86 -5.52
N PRO A 367 17.43 -10.49 -4.45
CA PRO A 367 18.82 -10.33 -4.07
C PRO A 367 19.77 -10.54 -5.27
N GLY A 368 20.73 -9.64 -5.46
CA GLY A 368 21.68 -9.69 -6.58
C GLY A 368 21.14 -9.14 -7.92
N ALA A 369 19.89 -8.68 -7.98
CA ALA A 369 19.38 -7.90 -9.11
C ALA A 369 19.52 -6.38 -8.85
N LEU A 370 19.56 -5.57 -9.92
CA LEU A 370 19.70 -4.11 -9.83
C LEU A 370 18.50 -3.38 -10.45
N LEU A 371 17.88 -2.48 -9.69
CA LEU A 371 16.94 -1.49 -10.21
C LEU A 371 17.61 -0.11 -10.27
N THR A 372 17.75 0.43 -11.48
CA THR A 372 18.23 1.80 -11.72
C THR A 372 17.07 2.69 -12.11
N ILE A 373 16.84 3.77 -11.37
CA ILE A 373 15.84 4.79 -11.66
C ILE A 373 16.59 6.11 -11.89
N GLN A 374 16.73 6.56 -13.13
CA GLN A 374 17.47 7.79 -13.44
C GLN A 374 16.69 9.07 -13.11
N ASN A 375 17.32 10.21 -13.35
CA ASN A 375 16.76 11.52 -13.05
C ASN A 375 15.43 11.75 -13.79
N ASN A 376 14.48 12.42 -13.13
CA ASN A 376 13.18 12.81 -13.68
C ASN A 376 12.26 11.64 -14.09
N VAL A 377 12.51 10.41 -13.63
CA VAL A 377 11.60 9.29 -13.85
C VAL A 377 10.31 9.49 -13.06
N THR A 378 9.18 9.07 -13.64
CA THR A 378 7.88 9.01 -12.95
C THR A 378 7.39 7.57 -12.84
N ILE A 379 7.03 7.13 -11.64
CA ILE A 379 6.39 5.86 -11.34
C ILE A 379 4.97 6.16 -10.85
N GLU A 380 3.97 5.70 -11.59
CA GLU A 380 2.57 6.06 -11.44
C GLU A 380 1.70 4.80 -11.27
N ALA A 381 1.09 4.62 -10.10
CA ALA A 381 0.02 3.66 -9.90
C ALA A 381 -1.30 4.18 -10.49
N LYS A 382 -1.83 3.46 -11.49
CA LYS A 382 -2.99 3.85 -12.29
C LYS A 382 -4.28 3.15 -11.90
N SER A 383 -4.21 1.91 -11.44
CA SER A 383 -5.37 1.14 -10.96
C SER A 383 -4.92 -0.07 -10.15
N GLY A 384 -5.80 -0.61 -9.31
CA GLY A 384 -5.52 -1.79 -8.48
C GLY A 384 -4.47 -1.55 -7.40
N LYS A 385 -4.06 -2.62 -6.73
CA LYS A 385 -2.99 -2.55 -5.71
C LYS A 385 -1.64 -2.60 -6.41
N ASN A 386 -0.76 -1.65 -6.10
CA ASN A 386 0.54 -1.56 -6.74
C ASN A 386 1.65 -1.54 -5.69
N GLU A 387 2.65 -2.40 -5.89
CA GLU A 387 3.77 -2.56 -4.96
C GLU A 387 5.09 -2.73 -5.71
N ILE A 388 6.15 -2.12 -5.18
CA ILE A 388 7.53 -2.37 -5.59
C ILE A 388 8.31 -2.88 -4.37
N THR A 389 8.81 -4.11 -4.44
CA THR A 389 9.63 -4.74 -3.40
C THR A 389 11.07 -4.88 -3.88
N ILE A 390 12.01 -4.31 -3.13
CA ILE A 390 13.43 -4.27 -3.48
C ILE A 390 14.24 -5.03 -2.43
N GLU A 391 14.55 -6.29 -2.73
CA GLU A 391 15.48 -7.17 -2.00
C GLU A 391 16.91 -7.11 -2.58
N GLY A 392 17.07 -6.62 -3.81
CA GLY A 392 18.35 -6.39 -4.48
C GLY A 392 18.94 -4.99 -4.28
N ASP A 393 19.65 -4.50 -5.29
CA ASP A 393 20.30 -3.19 -5.33
C ASP A 393 19.39 -2.12 -5.94
N LEU A 394 19.49 -0.90 -5.41
CA LEU A 394 18.76 0.28 -5.90
C LEU A 394 19.74 1.41 -6.18
N VAL A 395 19.71 1.92 -7.41
CA VAL A 395 20.35 3.18 -7.77
C VAL A 395 19.26 4.15 -8.19
N ILE A 396 19.13 5.27 -7.47
CA ILE A 396 18.10 6.27 -7.74
C ILE A 396 18.72 7.64 -8.00
N GLY A 397 18.24 8.30 -9.06
CA GLY A 397 18.63 9.64 -9.46
C GLY A 397 17.80 10.74 -8.78
N GLU A 398 18.02 11.97 -9.21
CA GLU A 398 17.33 13.16 -8.69
C GLU A 398 15.96 13.39 -9.33
N ASN A 399 15.05 14.06 -8.60
CA ASN A 399 13.75 14.50 -9.11
C ASN A 399 12.85 13.35 -9.62
N VAL A 400 12.95 12.17 -8.99
CA VAL A 400 12.07 11.03 -9.26
C VAL A 400 10.71 11.28 -8.60
N THR A 401 9.62 10.96 -9.30
CA THR A 401 8.26 11.04 -8.76
C THR A 401 7.66 9.65 -8.62
N PHE A 402 7.21 9.32 -7.41
CA PHE A 402 6.37 8.18 -7.10
C PHE A 402 4.96 8.69 -6.77
N MET A 403 3.94 8.17 -7.44
CA MET A 403 2.58 8.63 -7.19
C MET A 403 1.53 7.55 -7.40
N SER A 404 0.45 7.64 -6.62
CA SER A 404 -0.81 6.97 -6.90
C SER A 404 -1.91 7.99 -7.18
N ASN A 405 -2.62 7.81 -8.29
CA ASN A 405 -3.81 8.59 -8.66
C ASN A 405 -5.11 7.87 -8.28
N THR A 406 -5.01 6.80 -7.47
CA THR A 406 -6.14 5.99 -7.03
C THR A 406 -6.40 6.21 -5.54
N GLU A 407 -7.49 5.63 -5.01
CA GLU A 407 -7.73 5.62 -3.55
C GLU A 407 -6.67 4.79 -2.81
N GLU A 408 -6.13 3.75 -3.45
CA GLU A 408 -5.09 2.87 -2.90
C GLU A 408 -3.70 3.52 -3.04
N PRO A 409 -2.85 3.49 -2.00
CA PRO A 409 -1.51 4.03 -2.08
C PRO A 409 -0.57 3.16 -2.92
N LEU A 410 0.48 3.77 -3.50
CA LEU A 410 1.61 3.01 -4.05
C LEU A 410 2.51 2.55 -2.89
N ILE A 411 2.73 1.24 -2.77
CA ILE A 411 3.57 0.65 -1.73
C ILE A 411 5.01 0.48 -2.25
N ILE A 412 5.98 0.96 -1.49
CA ILE A 412 7.41 0.83 -1.80
C ILE A 412 8.10 0.15 -0.61
N ARG A 413 8.69 -1.02 -0.83
CA ARG A 413 9.42 -1.78 0.20
C ARG A 413 10.90 -1.86 -0.13
N LEU A 414 11.73 -1.28 0.73
CA LEU A 414 13.19 -1.30 0.67
C LEU A 414 13.70 -2.26 1.74
N VAL A 415 13.97 -3.52 1.39
CA VAL A 415 14.18 -4.60 2.39
C VAL A 415 15.60 -5.15 2.42
N ASN A 416 16.49 -4.70 1.52
CA ASN A 416 17.89 -5.10 1.53
C ASN A 416 18.67 -4.41 2.67
N ASN A 417 18.78 -5.10 3.79
CA ASN A 417 19.33 -4.58 5.03
C ASN A 417 20.86 -4.31 5.02
N ALA A 418 21.56 -4.63 3.93
CA ALA A 418 22.96 -4.33 3.70
C ALA A 418 23.18 -3.10 2.81
N ASN A 419 22.10 -2.54 2.24
CA ASN A 419 22.14 -1.42 1.33
C ASN A 419 21.74 -0.11 1.99
N SER A 420 22.09 0.97 1.32
CA SER A 420 21.66 2.33 1.65
C SER A 420 20.97 2.97 0.45
N ALA A 421 19.98 3.82 0.70
CA ALA A 421 19.31 4.60 -0.32
C ALA A 421 19.32 6.09 0.04
N GLU A 422 19.82 6.90 -0.89
CA GLU A 422 19.76 8.36 -0.82
C GLU A 422 18.84 8.89 -1.89
N LEU A 423 17.73 9.51 -1.46
CA LEU A 423 16.72 10.08 -2.33
C LEU A 423 16.82 11.59 -2.28
N GLN A 424 17.04 12.21 -3.44
CA GLN A 424 17.22 13.65 -3.56
C GLN A 424 16.16 14.25 -4.46
N LYS A 425 15.51 15.32 -3.99
CA LYS A 425 14.48 16.06 -4.75
C LYS A 425 13.30 15.19 -5.20
N ALA A 426 13.09 14.05 -4.56
CA ALA A 426 12.06 13.09 -4.94
C ALA A 426 10.68 13.57 -4.47
N LYS A 427 9.64 13.14 -5.18
CA LYS A 427 8.25 13.45 -4.87
C LYS A 427 7.47 12.17 -4.61
N PHE A 428 6.71 12.15 -3.53
CA PHE A 428 5.85 11.04 -3.13
C PHE A 428 4.43 11.53 -2.94
N ILE A 429 3.48 10.98 -3.68
CA ILE A 429 2.09 11.39 -3.65
C ILE A 429 1.22 10.15 -3.44
N ASN A 430 0.48 10.10 -2.33
CA ASN A 430 -0.33 8.93 -1.97
C ASN A 430 0.48 7.62 -1.98
N CYS A 431 1.54 7.58 -1.17
CA CYS A 431 2.48 6.44 -1.10
C CYS A 431 2.58 5.90 0.33
N ILE A 432 3.02 4.64 0.46
CA ILE A 432 3.49 4.06 1.72
C ILE A 432 4.90 3.54 1.47
N ILE A 433 5.86 4.00 2.28
CA ILE A 433 7.27 3.62 2.17
C ILE A 433 7.65 2.79 3.39
N HIS A 434 8.08 1.55 3.16
CA HIS A 434 8.70 0.71 4.18
C HIS A 434 10.19 0.59 3.89
N SER A 435 11.01 0.81 4.90
CA SER A 435 12.45 0.62 4.79
C SER A 435 13.01 -0.17 5.97
N SER A 436 13.89 -1.11 5.63
CA SER A 436 14.75 -1.86 6.54
C SER A 436 16.21 -1.79 6.09
N LEU A 437 16.55 -0.80 5.25
CA LEU A 437 17.90 -0.51 4.78
C LEU A 437 18.82 -0.10 5.95
N GLU A 438 20.13 -0.23 5.75
CA GLU A 438 21.14 0.26 6.69
C GLU A 438 21.05 1.78 6.84
N THR A 439 20.87 2.51 5.74
CA THR A 439 20.59 3.95 5.75
C THR A 439 19.51 4.30 4.74
N THR A 440 18.54 5.10 5.17
CA THR A 440 17.54 5.72 4.28
C THR A 440 17.58 7.22 4.48
N SER A 441 17.99 7.96 3.44
CA SER A 441 18.10 9.42 3.49
C SER A 441 17.19 10.10 2.47
N PHE A 442 16.45 11.11 2.92
CA PHE A 442 15.55 11.93 2.10
C PHE A 442 15.96 13.40 2.17
N ASN A 443 16.54 13.91 1.09
CA ASN A 443 17.04 15.28 1.02
C ASN A 443 16.24 16.10 0.00
N ASP A 444 15.73 17.26 0.42
CA ASP A 444 14.95 18.17 -0.43
C ASP A 444 13.72 17.50 -1.08
N CYS A 445 13.11 16.55 -0.38
CA CYS A 445 12.00 15.74 -0.92
C CYS A 445 10.63 16.31 -0.53
N ASP A 446 9.62 16.00 -1.35
CA ASP A 446 8.22 16.37 -1.13
C ASP A 446 7.35 15.13 -0.91
N PHE A 447 6.63 15.10 0.22
CA PHE A 447 5.70 14.04 0.57
C PHE A 447 4.29 14.63 0.71
N THR A 448 3.32 14.06 0.00
CA THR A 448 1.90 14.44 0.07
C THR A 448 1.06 13.19 0.29
N ASN A 449 0.26 13.15 1.36
CA ASN A 449 -0.54 11.98 1.74
C ASN A 449 0.32 10.70 1.80
N THR A 450 1.51 10.76 2.40
CA THR A 450 2.48 9.66 2.41
C THR A 450 2.91 9.30 3.83
N SER A 451 2.94 8.00 4.14
CA SER A 451 3.46 7.48 5.41
C SER A 451 4.78 6.76 5.20
N ILE A 452 5.77 7.03 6.06
CA ILE A 452 7.08 6.40 6.03
C ILE A 452 7.28 5.56 7.29
N TYR A 453 7.74 4.32 7.10
CA TYR A 453 8.01 3.34 8.14
C TYR A 453 9.46 2.83 8.01
N GLN A 454 10.35 3.22 8.92
CA GLN A 454 11.68 2.61 9.07
C GLN A 454 11.65 1.63 10.25
N ASN A 455 12.00 0.37 10.01
CA ASN A 455 11.90 -0.67 11.03
C ASN A 455 13.25 -1.34 11.36
N GLU A 456 13.32 -1.87 12.57
CA GLU A 456 14.35 -2.80 13.08
C GLU A 456 15.72 -2.18 13.34
N ARG A 457 16.36 -1.58 12.33
CA ARG A 457 17.74 -1.08 12.41
C ARG A 457 18.06 0.03 11.39
N GLY A 458 19.28 0.54 11.46
CA GLY A 458 19.83 1.49 10.50
C GLY A 458 19.67 2.97 10.90
N GLU A 459 19.94 3.86 9.96
CA GLU A 459 19.77 5.30 10.11
C GLU A 459 18.68 5.83 9.18
N PHE A 460 17.67 6.47 9.78
CA PHE A 460 16.72 7.29 9.04
C PHE A 460 17.18 8.75 9.04
N SER A 461 17.22 9.39 7.87
CA SER A 461 17.45 10.82 7.80
C SER A 461 16.52 11.54 6.84
N ALA A 462 16.06 12.71 7.26
CA ALA A 462 15.29 13.63 6.43
C ALA A 462 15.84 15.04 6.59
N SER A 463 16.21 15.70 5.49
CA SER A 463 16.72 17.07 5.53
C SER A 463 16.09 17.95 4.46
N SER A 464 15.72 19.18 4.85
CA SER A 464 15.15 20.17 3.92
C SER A 464 13.89 19.69 3.17
N SER A 465 13.22 18.67 3.70
CA SER A 465 12.08 18.00 3.07
C SER A 465 10.74 18.52 3.61
N ARG A 466 9.68 18.38 2.83
CA ARG A 466 8.31 18.82 3.16
C ARG A 466 7.34 17.64 3.21
N PHE A 467 6.57 17.58 4.29
CA PHE A 467 5.60 16.53 4.61
C PHE A 467 4.22 17.16 4.77
N ILE A 468 3.38 17.06 3.74
CA ILE A 468 1.99 17.54 3.72
C ILE A 468 1.03 16.36 3.89
N LYS A 469 0.18 16.39 4.92
CA LYS A 469 -0.70 15.28 5.29
C LYS A 469 0.05 13.94 5.34
N SER A 470 1.29 13.97 5.84
CA SER A 470 2.26 12.88 5.77
C SER A 470 2.92 12.69 7.12
N ASN A 471 3.49 11.52 7.41
CA ASN A 471 4.10 11.24 8.71
C ASN A 471 5.30 10.29 8.61
N VAL A 472 6.13 10.33 9.66
CA VAL A 472 7.33 9.48 9.80
C VAL A 472 7.19 8.63 11.05
N ILE A 473 7.36 7.31 10.88
CA ILE A 473 7.40 6.32 11.96
C ILE A 473 8.73 5.56 11.85
N VAL A 474 9.52 5.60 12.92
CA VAL A 474 10.79 4.88 13.03
C VAL A 474 10.70 4.01 14.28
N GLN A 475 10.70 2.69 14.12
CA GLN A 475 10.44 1.76 15.22
C GLN A 475 11.34 0.53 15.22
N ARG A 476 11.89 0.20 16.39
CA ARG A 476 12.60 -1.06 16.63
C ARG A 476 11.64 -2.16 17.12
N ARG A 477 11.77 -3.39 16.59
CA ARG A 477 11.11 -4.60 17.12
C ARG A 477 11.87 -5.16 18.33
N GLN A 478 11.14 -5.48 19.40
CA GLN A 478 11.69 -5.80 20.72
C GLN A 478 12.41 -7.16 20.82
N GLN A 479 12.03 -8.19 20.04
CA GLN A 479 12.63 -9.54 20.14
C GLN A 479 14.13 -9.65 19.76
N LEU A 480 14.76 -8.58 19.24
CA LEU A 480 16.15 -8.59 18.75
C LEU A 480 17.13 -7.86 19.69
N ALA A 481 16.90 -7.91 21.01
CA ALA A 481 17.61 -7.09 21.99
C ALA A 481 19.02 -7.58 22.38
N THR A 482 19.65 -8.52 21.66
CA THR A 482 20.89 -9.13 22.18
C THR A 482 22.22 -8.51 21.73
N THR A 483 22.34 -7.70 20.67
CA THR A 483 23.65 -7.07 20.33
C THR A 483 23.54 -5.84 19.39
N GLU A 484 24.29 -4.78 19.73
CA GLU A 484 24.90 -3.67 18.95
C GLU A 484 24.17 -2.89 17.84
N GLU A 485 23.09 -3.37 17.22
CA GLU A 485 22.47 -2.63 16.09
C GLU A 485 21.57 -1.49 16.61
N SER A 486 22.03 -0.25 16.48
CA SER A 486 21.31 0.96 16.91
C SER A 486 20.47 1.55 15.78
N LEU A 487 19.15 1.69 15.98
CA LEU A 487 18.29 2.47 15.11
C LEU A 487 18.48 3.97 15.44
N ARG A 488 18.82 4.78 14.43
CA ARG A 488 19.11 6.22 14.58
C ARG A 488 18.18 7.06 13.71
N SER A 489 17.97 8.32 14.10
CA SER A 489 17.11 9.23 13.34
C SER A 489 17.65 10.66 13.33
N ASN A 490 17.76 11.27 12.15
CA ASN A 490 18.21 12.65 11.96
C ASN A 490 17.24 13.42 11.06
N ILE A 491 16.37 14.25 11.66
CA ILE A 491 15.33 15.00 10.97
C ILE A 491 15.60 16.50 11.16
N LYS A 492 15.99 17.18 10.07
CA LYS A 492 16.44 18.58 10.15
C LYS A 492 15.89 19.49 9.05
N ASN A 493 15.60 20.73 9.39
CA ASN A 493 15.14 21.76 8.44
C ASN A 493 13.89 21.34 7.64
N CYS A 494 13.03 20.48 8.19
CA CYS A 494 11.84 19.97 7.52
C CYS A 494 10.57 20.74 7.89
N LEU A 495 9.60 20.72 6.98
CA LEU A 495 8.24 21.20 7.21
C LEU A 495 7.28 20.02 7.32
N PHE A 496 6.58 19.88 8.43
CA PHE A 496 5.50 18.94 8.66
C PHE A 496 4.18 19.70 8.85
N ASP A 497 3.25 19.54 7.92
CA ASP A 497 1.89 20.09 8.00
C ASP A 497 0.88 18.95 7.86
N GLY A 498 0.27 18.55 8.98
CA GLY A 498 -0.63 17.41 9.04
C GLY A 498 -1.96 17.64 8.34
N GLN A 499 -2.42 18.90 8.19
CA GLN A 499 -3.74 19.24 7.66
C GLN A 499 -4.89 18.41 8.28
N GLY A 500 -4.82 18.12 9.58
CA GLY A 500 -5.78 17.27 10.27
C GLY A 500 -5.53 15.77 10.07
N LEU A 501 -4.28 15.34 9.87
CA LEU A 501 -3.93 13.92 9.86
C LEU A 501 -4.08 13.33 11.29
N ARG A 502 -4.77 12.20 11.42
CA ARG A 502 -4.96 11.45 12.68
C ARG A 502 -3.80 10.50 13.00
N LYS A 503 -2.56 10.98 12.86
CA LYS A 503 -1.32 10.28 13.21
C LYS A 503 -0.38 11.25 13.95
N ASP A 504 0.65 10.73 14.59
CA ASP A 504 1.78 11.55 15.05
C ASP A 504 2.54 12.10 13.84
N ALA A 505 3.10 13.31 13.89
CA ALA A 505 3.92 13.80 12.78
C ALA A 505 5.22 13.01 12.66
N ILE A 506 5.90 12.85 13.81
CA ILE A 506 7.12 12.07 13.98
C ILE A 506 6.94 11.15 15.19
N LEU A 507 6.96 9.84 14.96
CA LEU A 507 7.00 8.82 16.01
C LEU A 507 8.34 8.08 15.94
N LEU A 508 9.16 8.20 16.99
CA LEU A 508 10.39 7.44 17.14
C LEU A 508 10.24 6.48 18.33
N SER A 509 10.47 5.20 18.08
CA SER A 509 10.35 4.14 19.09
C SER A 509 11.61 3.25 19.14
N GLY A 510 12.27 3.18 20.29
CA GLY A 510 13.50 2.40 20.47
C GLY A 510 14.72 2.97 19.73
N CYS A 511 14.70 4.27 19.40
CA CYS A 511 15.78 4.94 18.69
C CYS A 511 16.87 5.45 19.65
N ASN A 512 18.12 5.36 19.21
CA ASN A 512 19.30 5.90 19.89
C ASN A 512 19.88 7.07 19.07
N ASN A 513 20.50 8.05 19.72
CA ASN A 513 21.18 9.17 19.08
C ASN A 513 20.29 9.90 18.06
N LEU A 514 19.11 10.34 18.50
CA LEU A 514 18.17 11.08 17.65
C LEU A 514 18.49 12.58 17.60
N ASN A 515 18.28 13.21 16.45
CA ASN A 515 18.47 14.64 16.23
C ASN A 515 17.28 15.22 15.45
N ILE A 516 16.38 15.93 16.13
CA ILE A 516 15.22 16.60 15.53
C ILE A 516 15.42 18.11 15.65
N THR A 517 15.85 18.77 14.57
CA THR A 517 16.30 20.17 14.65
C THR A 517 15.78 21.09 13.55
N ASN A 518 15.49 22.34 13.89
CA ASN A 518 15.09 23.38 12.92
C ASN A 518 13.84 23.02 12.10
N ASN A 519 12.95 22.18 12.61
CA ASN A 519 11.74 21.77 11.90
C ASN A 519 10.55 22.67 12.25
N THR A 520 9.58 22.77 11.34
CA THR A 520 8.25 23.32 11.63
C THR A 520 7.23 22.19 11.59
N ILE A 521 6.49 21.97 12.68
CA ILE A 521 5.57 20.83 12.86
C ILE A 521 4.21 21.34 13.33
N SER A 522 3.17 21.13 12.52
CA SER A 522 1.84 21.64 12.85
C SER A 522 0.67 20.85 12.27
N ASN A 523 -0.52 21.06 12.85
CA ASN A 523 -1.82 20.62 12.36
C ASN A 523 -2.04 19.09 12.37
N TYR A 524 -1.50 18.38 13.37
CA TYR A 524 -1.76 16.95 13.59
C TYR A 524 -2.80 16.74 14.70
N HIS A 525 -3.66 15.72 14.57
CA HIS A 525 -4.61 15.38 15.65
C HIS A 525 -3.96 14.65 16.82
N LYS A 526 -2.84 13.94 16.60
CA LYS A 526 -2.03 13.33 17.67
C LYS A 526 -0.80 14.21 17.98
N ASN A 527 0.33 13.63 18.40
CA ASN A 527 1.49 14.39 18.85
C ASN A 527 2.24 15.05 17.68
N GLY A 528 2.89 16.18 17.95
CA GLY A 528 3.88 16.74 17.02
C GLY A 528 5.11 15.82 16.94
N ILE A 529 5.73 15.54 18.08
CA ILE A 529 6.83 14.59 18.22
C ILE A 529 6.50 13.61 19.33
N ALA A 530 6.60 12.31 19.06
CA ALA A 530 6.46 11.24 20.04
C ALA A 530 7.75 10.42 20.13
N LEU A 531 8.36 10.37 21.31
CA LEU A 531 9.53 9.54 21.63
C LEU A 531 9.13 8.44 22.60
N MET A 532 9.32 7.18 22.21
CA MET A 532 8.89 6.01 22.99
C MET A 532 10.09 5.07 23.18
N TYR A 533 10.47 4.73 24.40
CA TYR A 533 11.57 3.79 24.66
C TYR A 533 12.92 4.18 24.01
N CYS A 534 13.13 5.47 23.73
CA CYS A 534 14.34 6.02 23.11
C CYS A 534 15.41 6.28 24.19
N ASN A 535 15.84 5.21 24.87
CA ASN A 535 16.91 5.27 25.87
C ASN A 535 18.28 5.19 25.22
N ARG A 536 19.24 6.00 25.69
CA ARG A 536 20.61 6.00 25.16
C ARG A 536 21.30 4.67 25.55
N ARG A 537 21.85 3.95 24.57
CA ARG A 537 22.70 2.76 24.77
C ARG A 537 24.20 3.05 24.61
N THR A 538 24.57 4.32 24.73
CA THR A 538 25.95 4.79 24.65
C THR A 538 26.12 6.09 25.40
N ASN A 539 27.29 6.24 26.04
CA ASN A 539 27.70 7.47 26.70
C ASN A 539 28.09 8.58 25.71
N GLN A 540 28.24 8.26 24.42
CA GLN A 540 28.53 9.22 23.34
C GLN A 540 27.27 9.56 22.52
N GLY A 541 27.11 10.83 22.14
CA GLY A 541 25.92 11.33 21.42
C GLY A 541 24.80 11.81 22.35
N MET A 542 23.78 12.48 21.82
CA MET A 542 22.62 12.94 22.61
C MET A 542 21.35 12.77 21.80
N ASN A 543 20.25 12.47 22.48
CA ASN A 543 18.92 12.60 21.91
C ASN A 543 18.49 14.06 22.03
N LEU A 544 18.33 14.76 20.91
CA LEU A 544 18.17 16.21 20.86
C LEU A 544 16.92 16.63 20.10
N ILE A 545 16.09 17.47 20.71
CA ILE A 545 15.02 18.22 20.07
C ILE A 545 15.35 19.70 20.22
N ARG A 546 15.79 20.36 19.14
CA ARG A 546 16.28 21.73 19.20
C ARG A 546 15.76 22.66 18.12
N ASN A 547 15.41 23.89 18.49
CA ASN A 547 15.06 24.97 17.57
C ASN A 547 13.92 24.62 16.60
N ASN A 548 12.95 23.82 17.07
CA ASN A 548 11.76 23.50 16.30
C ASN A 548 10.61 24.46 16.62
N ILE A 549 9.73 24.69 15.64
CA ILE A 549 8.44 25.36 15.83
C ILE A 549 7.36 24.28 15.83
N ILE A 550 6.71 24.05 16.98
CA ILE A 550 5.74 22.97 17.17
C ILE A 550 4.42 23.58 17.61
N SER A 551 3.42 23.56 16.73
CA SER A 551 2.16 24.25 17.04
C SER A 551 0.90 23.65 16.44
N ASN A 552 -0.25 23.83 17.09
CA ASN A 552 -1.55 23.35 16.62
C ASN A 552 -1.56 21.82 16.42
N ASN A 553 -0.89 21.08 17.30
CA ASN A 553 -0.95 19.61 17.33
C ASN A 553 -1.83 19.15 18.51
N ALA A 554 -2.06 17.85 18.62
CA ALA A 554 -2.95 17.28 19.61
C ALA A 554 -4.39 17.84 19.50
N LEU A 555 -4.86 18.01 18.25
CA LEU A 555 -6.18 18.58 17.96
C LEU A 555 -7.36 17.63 18.25
N ASP A 556 -7.10 16.40 18.70
CA ASP A 556 -8.18 15.47 19.08
C ASP A 556 -8.73 15.82 20.47
N ASN A 557 -9.97 16.29 20.54
CA ASN A 557 -10.61 16.69 21.80
C ASN A 557 -11.02 15.49 22.67
N ILE A 558 -10.88 14.27 22.16
CA ILE A 558 -11.34 13.04 22.81
C ILE A 558 -10.28 12.46 23.76
N SER A 559 -8.99 12.64 23.47
CA SER A 559 -7.89 12.19 24.34
C SER A 559 -7.11 13.38 24.84
N ARG A 560 -6.92 13.48 26.15
CA ARG A 560 -6.08 14.50 26.79
C ARG A 560 -4.60 14.10 26.91
N GLY A 561 -4.23 12.94 26.36
CA GLY A 561 -2.90 12.33 26.44
C GLY A 561 -1.94 12.70 25.30
N PHE A 562 -2.24 13.73 24.52
CA PHE A 562 -1.39 14.18 23.41
C PHE A 562 -0.73 15.53 23.69
N GLY A 563 0.42 15.78 23.07
CA GLY A 563 1.17 17.02 23.23
C GLY A 563 1.94 17.45 21.99
N GLY A 564 2.51 18.66 22.05
CA GLY A 564 3.49 19.10 21.05
C GLY A 564 4.68 18.15 21.02
N ILE A 565 5.22 17.82 22.20
CA ILE A 565 6.23 16.79 22.41
C ILE A 565 5.72 15.81 23.48
N ASN A 566 5.73 14.52 23.18
CA ASN A 566 5.43 13.44 24.12
C ASN A 566 6.65 12.52 24.26
N VAL A 567 7.11 12.34 25.50
CA VAL A 567 8.28 11.54 25.86
C VAL A 567 7.84 10.46 26.84
N TYR A 568 8.01 9.20 26.45
CA TYR A 568 7.63 8.04 27.24
C TYR A 568 8.84 7.09 27.38
N ASN A 569 9.25 6.78 28.61
CA ASN A 569 10.43 5.98 28.94
C ASN A 569 11.64 6.26 28.01
N SER A 570 11.98 7.54 27.86
CA SER A 570 13.02 7.97 26.92
C SER A 570 13.95 9.01 27.55
N VAL A 571 15.16 9.13 27.02
CA VAL A 571 16.14 10.15 27.42
C VAL A 571 16.21 11.21 26.32
N VAL A 572 16.04 12.50 26.63
CA VAL A 572 16.08 13.58 25.64
C VAL A 572 16.46 14.95 26.21
N THR A 573 17.16 15.75 25.40
CA THR A 573 17.38 17.18 25.63
C THR A 573 16.45 17.99 24.72
N ILE A 574 15.60 18.84 25.32
CA ILE A 574 14.63 19.71 24.64
C ILE A 574 15.05 21.17 24.90
N THR A 575 15.59 21.81 23.85
CA THR A 575 16.22 23.15 23.97
C THR A 575 15.84 24.10 22.83
N ASP A 576 15.69 25.38 23.13
CA ASP A 576 15.46 26.46 22.15
C ASP A 576 14.23 26.27 21.24
N ASN A 577 13.22 25.48 21.63
CA ASN A 577 12.03 25.27 20.81
C ASN A 577 10.96 26.35 21.02
N LYS A 578 10.03 26.48 20.07
CA LYS A 578 8.79 27.27 20.19
C LYS A 578 7.58 26.34 20.15
N ILE A 579 7.01 26.03 21.30
CA ILE A 579 5.95 25.03 21.48
C ILE A 579 4.65 25.74 21.90
N ARG A 580 3.66 25.82 21.01
CA ARG A 580 2.46 26.63 21.26
C ARG A 580 1.16 26.10 20.69
N ASN A 581 0.03 26.46 21.29
CA ASN A 581 -1.30 26.12 20.79
C ASN A 581 -1.52 24.61 20.59
N ASN A 582 -0.83 23.76 21.36
CA ASN A 582 -1.12 22.33 21.40
C ASN A 582 -2.06 22.03 22.58
N GLN A 583 -2.52 20.79 22.72
CA GLN A 583 -3.28 20.41 23.91
C GLN A 583 -2.39 20.43 25.16
N ASN A 584 -1.29 19.67 25.18
CA ASN A 584 -0.20 19.84 26.13
C ASN A 584 1.05 20.33 25.38
N GLY A 585 1.88 21.18 25.97
CA GLY A 585 3.14 21.60 25.35
C GLY A 585 4.15 20.46 25.31
N VAL A 586 4.64 20.06 26.50
CA VAL A 586 5.55 18.93 26.70
C VAL A 586 4.93 17.95 27.70
N LEU A 587 4.84 16.68 27.31
CA LEU A 587 4.41 15.55 28.15
C LEU A 587 5.62 14.64 28.45
N LEU A 588 5.91 14.43 29.74
CA LEU A 588 6.98 13.56 30.22
C LEU A 588 6.39 12.44 31.09
N LEU A 589 6.47 11.22 30.58
CA LEU A 589 5.75 10.05 31.12
C LEU A 589 6.68 8.85 31.33
N ASN A 590 6.32 8.00 32.29
CA ASN A 590 6.97 6.72 32.60
C ASN A 590 8.51 6.77 32.64
N ARG A 591 9.08 7.38 33.68
CA ARG A 591 10.53 7.39 33.99
C ARG A 591 11.39 7.95 32.86
N SER A 592 10.84 8.90 32.12
CA SER A 592 11.56 9.66 31.11
C SER A 592 12.56 10.62 31.75
N VAL A 593 13.74 10.71 31.14
CA VAL A 593 14.79 11.64 31.54
C VAL A 593 14.84 12.79 30.55
N ALA A 594 14.35 13.96 30.96
CA ALA A 594 14.36 15.15 30.13
C ALA A 594 15.26 16.25 30.71
N ILE A 595 16.05 16.87 29.84
CA ILE A 595 16.62 18.19 30.07
C ILE A 595 15.73 19.19 29.34
N LEU A 596 15.14 20.13 30.06
CA LEU A 596 14.24 21.14 29.49
C LEU A 596 14.86 22.51 29.71
N SER A 597 15.78 22.90 28.84
CA SER A 597 16.52 24.13 29.02
C SER A 597 16.77 24.86 27.72
N GLY A 598 16.52 26.17 27.70
CA GLY A 598 16.84 27.04 26.56
C GLY A 598 18.20 27.74 26.71
N SER A 599 18.47 28.64 25.77
CA SER A 599 19.62 29.53 25.82
C SER A 599 19.52 30.52 26.99
N ASP A 600 20.67 30.91 27.55
CA ASP A 600 20.70 31.76 28.74
C ASP A 600 19.92 33.05 28.51
N CYS A 601 19.18 33.43 29.54
CA CYS A 601 18.19 34.47 29.42
C CYS A 601 18.72 35.86 29.89
N TYR A 602 19.96 35.92 30.40
CA TYR A 602 20.68 37.15 30.72
C TYR A 602 21.38 37.76 29.49
N THR A 603 21.58 36.98 28.43
CA THR A 603 22.15 37.44 27.16
C THR A 603 21.08 37.83 26.15
N ASP A 604 20.09 36.98 25.87
CA ASP A 604 18.98 37.28 24.95
C ASP A 604 17.70 36.50 25.27
N THR A 605 16.73 37.18 25.91
CA THR A 605 15.42 36.59 26.23
C THR A 605 14.62 36.10 25.01
N ASN A 606 14.93 36.57 23.78
CA ASN A 606 14.27 36.08 22.56
C ASN A 606 14.78 34.70 22.11
N GLN A 607 15.89 34.22 22.68
CA GLN A 607 16.48 32.91 22.42
C GLN A 607 16.09 31.86 23.47
N MET A 608 15.29 32.25 24.46
CA MET A 608 14.72 31.29 25.42
C MET A 608 13.83 30.26 24.71
N GLN A 609 13.74 29.08 25.29
CA GLN A 609 12.73 28.11 24.88
C GLN A 609 11.34 28.62 25.26
N VAL A 610 10.41 28.66 24.31
CA VAL A 610 9.05 29.18 24.50
C VAL A 610 8.07 28.02 24.58
N ILE A 611 7.28 27.96 25.65
CA ILE A 611 6.20 26.98 25.82
C ILE A 611 4.95 27.74 26.28
N GLU A 612 4.04 28.02 25.35
CA GLU A 612 2.94 28.96 25.58
C GLU A 612 1.60 28.54 24.99
N ASP A 613 0.51 29.04 25.56
CA ASP A 613 -0.85 28.92 25.02
C ASP A 613 -1.29 27.49 24.68
N ASN A 614 -0.69 26.49 25.34
CA ASN A 614 -1.16 25.12 25.27
C ASN A 614 -2.40 24.96 26.18
N THR A 615 -3.41 24.22 25.72
CA THR A 615 -4.78 24.25 26.28
C THR A 615 -4.88 23.67 27.69
N ASN A 616 -4.22 22.53 27.94
CA ASN A 616 -4.24 21.81 29.21
C ASN A 616 -3.07 22.24 30.09
N ASN A 617 -1.85 21.95 29.64
CA ASN A 617 -0.63 22.26 30.38
C ASN A 617 0.47 22.74 29.44
N GLN A 618 1.30 23.69 29.88
CA GLN A 618 2.54 24.01 29.15
C GLN A 618 3.53 22.86 29.31
N VAL A 619 3.73 22.37 30.53
CA VAL A 619 4.48 21.13 30.83
C VAL A 619 3.66 20.26 31.77
N TYR A 620 3.58 18.97 31.46
CA TYR A 620 3.10 17.93 32.35
C TYR A 620 4.19 16.87 32.51
N ALA A 621 4.48 16.49 33.75
CA ALA A 621 5.42 15.45 34.10
C ALA A 621 4.84 14.52 35.17
N SER A 622 5.02 13.21 35.00
CA SER A 622 4.90 12.24 36.11
C SER A 622 5.92 12.56 37.21
N SER A 623 5.67 12.16 38.47
CA SER A 623 6.54 12.42 39.63
C SER A 623 8.02 12.09 39.41
N ASP A 624 8.27 11.02 38.66
CA ASP A 624 9.54 10.39 38.35
C ASP A 624 10.19 10.94 37.07
N CYS A 625 9.51 11.87 36.39
CA CYS A 625 9.86 12.47 35.11
C CYS A 625 10.15 13.98 35.22
N MET A 626 10.33 14.52 36.43
CA MET A 626 10.64 15.94 36.60
C MET A 626 11.90 16.30 35.77
N PRO A 627 11.79 17.21 34.78
CA PRO A 627 12.91 17.59 33.95
C PRO A 627 13.98 18.30 34.79
N TYR A 628 15.23 17.89 34.61
CA TYR A 628 16.35 18.52 35.29
C TYR A 628 17.61 18.59 34.39
N PRO A 629 18.21 19.79 34.23
CA PRO A 629 17.69 21.08 34.66
C PRO A 629 16.43 21.50 33.89
N CYS A 630 15.56 22.27 34.55
CA CYS A 630 14.42 22.95 33.93
C CYS A 630 14.61 24.47 34.05
N ARG A 631 15.37 25.09 33.14
CA ARG A 631 15.84 26.48 33.25
C ARG A 631 15.85 27.19 31.91
N TYR A 632 15.75 28.52 31.92
CA TYR A 632 15.77 29.33 30.69
C TYR A 632 14.62 29.02 29.72
N ASN A 633 13.46 28.65 30.27
CA ASN A 633 12.20 28.53 29.55
C ASN A 633 11.33 29.76 29.84
N TYR A 634 10.59 30.21 28.82
CA TYR A 634 9.52 31.19 28.94
C TYR A 634 8.18 30.45 28.88
N PHE A 635 7.43 30.54 29.98
CA PHE A 635 6.10 29.95 30.09
C PHE A 635 5.03 31.04 30.13
N SER A 636 3.98 30.87 29.32
CA SER A 636 2.79 31.72 29.34
C SER A 636 1.55 30.91 28.96
N GLY A 637 0.37 31.42 29.27
CA GLY A 637 -0.88 30.77 28.92
C GLY A 637 -2.06 31.37 29.68
N THR A 638 -3.20 30.69 29.64
CA THR A 638 -4.42 31.12 30.35
C THR A 638 -4.46 30.60 31.79
N ASN A 639 -5.25 31.25 32.65
CA ASN A 639 -5.47 30.85 34.06
C ASN A 639 -6.09 29.44 34.21
N ASN A 640 -6.65 28.87 33.14
CA ASN A 640 -7.25 27.54 33.16
C ASN A 640 -6.22 26.42 32.94
N SER A 641 -5.03 26.76 32.42
CA SER A 641 -3.94 25.82 32.16
C SER A 641 -2.91 25.84 33.27
N LYS A 642 -2.32 24.68 33.62
CA LYS A 642 -1.11 24.70 34.44
C LYS A 642 0.09 24.99 33.56
N TRP A 643 0.95 25.89 34.02
CA TRP A 643 2.21 26.15 33.34
C TRP A 643 3.23 25.07 33.66
N PHE A 644 3.16 24.54 34.86
CA PHE A 644 3.89 23.33 35.21
C PHE A 644 3.01 22.43 36.07
N TYR A 645 2.76 21.23 35.57
CA TYR A 645 2.06 20.18 36.29
C TYR A 645 3.04 19.05 36.58
N LEU A 646 3.30 18.80 37.87
CA LEU A 646 4.02 17.63 38.32
C LEU A 646 3.06 16.74 39.12
N ASP A 647 2.84 15.51 38.64
CA ASP A 647 1.98 14.56 39.33
C ASP A 647 2.74 13.93 40.50
N THR A 648 2.67 14.54 41.69
CA THR A 648 3.36 14.02 42.90
C THR A 648 2.39 13.55 43.98
N PRO A 649 2.63 12.37 44.57
CA PRO A 649 1.98 11.95 45.81
C PRO A 649 2.76 12.51 47.01
N ILE A 650 2.73 13.84 47.20
CA ILE A 650 3.18 14.56 48.40
C ILE A 650 4.56 14.11 48.95
N LEU A 651 5.64 14.73 48.43
CA LEU A 651 6.97 14.70 49.07
C LEU A 651 7.33 16.10 49.59
N SER A 652 8.06 16.14 50.71
CA SER A 652 8.60 17.38 51.29
C SER A 652 9.86 17.81 50.55
N GLY A 653 9.74 18.73 49.60
CA GLY A 653 10.88 19.29 48.88
C GLY A 653 10.46 20.44 47.98
N ARG A 654 11.37 21.35 47.67
CA ARG A 654 11.08 22.42 46.72
C ARG A 654 11.61 22.04 45.34
N VAL A 655 10.72 21.99 44.36
CA VAL A 655 11.09 21.74 42.97
C VAL A 655 11.77 22.99 42.39
N ASP A 656 12.96 22.82 41.79
CA ASP A 656 13.74 23.92 41.22
C ASP A 656 13.26 24.32 39.82
N LEU A 657 12.62 25.49 39.73
CA LEU A 657 12.25 26.17 38.49
C LEU A 657 12.90 27.55 38.39
N ARG A 658 14.05 27.74 39.04
CA ARG A 658 14.83 28.98 38.93
C ARG A 658 15.29 29.22 37.50
N TYR A 659 15.61 30.47 37.22
CA TYR A 659 16.10 30.94 35.92
C TYR A 659 15.12 30.77 34.75
N ASN A 660 13.86 30.47 35.02
CA ASN A 660 12.79 30.58 34.02
C ASN A 660 12.18 31.99 34.00
N ALA A 661 11.48 32.30 32.91
CA ALA A 661 10.68 33.49 32.74
C ALA A 661 9.19 33.10 32.71
N TRP A 662 8.37 33.97 33.28
CA TRP A 662 6.94 33.75 33.49
C TRP A 662 6.18 34.91 32.83
N GLY A 663 5.22 34.58 31.98
CA GLY A 663 4.40 35.56 31.24
C GLY A 663 3.49 36.41 32.13
N GLU A 664 2.78 37.33 31.50
CA GLU A 664 1.82 38.21 32.20
C GLU A 664 0.72 37.38 32.90
N GLY A 665 0.35 37.78 34.13
CA GLY A 665 -0.68 37.10 34.91
C GLY A 665 -0.21 35.88 35.71
N PHE A 666 1.09 35.55 35.66
CA PHE A 666 1.64 34.44 36.43
C PHE A 666 1.38 34.59 37.93
N THR A 667 0.77 33.55 38.50
CA THR A 667 0.57 33.38 39.94
C THR A 667 0.94 31.93 40.29
N PRO A 668 1.97 31.70 41.15
CA PRO A 668 2.45 30.36 41.45
C PRO A 668 1.35 29.39 41.89
N ASP A 669 0.44 29.81 42.79
CA ASP A 669 -0.63 28.95 43.32
C ASP A 669 -1.66 28.52 42.27
N THR A 670 -1.82 29.30 41.20
CA THR A 670 -2.75 28.99 40.10
C THR A 670 -2.07 28.15 39.03
N HIS A 671 -0.82 28.47 38.70
CA HIS A 671 -0.17 27.97 37.48
C HIS A 671 0.80 26.82 37.73
N LEU A 672 1.27 26.63 38.97
CA LEU A 672 2.14 25.54 39.34
C LEU A 672 1.37 24.52 40.17
N TYR A 673 1.56 23.24 39.86
CA TYR A 673 0.95 22.14 40.60
C TYR A 673 1.98 21.04 40.92
N PRO A 674 2.03 20.54 42.17
CA PRO A 674 1.39 21.11 43.37
C PRO A 674 2.01 22.48 43.76
N SER A 675 1.51 23.17 44.79
CA SER A 675 2.22 24.38 45.28
C SER A 675 3.57 24.01 45.94
N GLY A 676 4.51 24.95 46.04
CA GLY A 676 5.79 24.75 46.76
C GLY A 676 7.09 24.77 45.94
N TYR A 677 7.07 25.29 44.71
CA TYR A 677 8.25 25.42 43.84
C TYR A 677 9.23 26.53 44.29
N THR A 678 10.53 26.32 44.07
CA THR A 678 11.55 27.38 44.13
C THR A 678 11.64 28.04 42.75
N ILE A 679 11.27 29.32 42.67
CA ILE A 679 11.20 30.06 41.40
C ILE A 679 12.18 31.24 41.30
N LEU A 680 12.90 31.58 42.37
CA LEU A 680 13.85 32.70 42.41
C LEU A 680 15.31 32.22 42.45
N PRO A 681 16.24 32.83 41.68
CA PRO A 681 16.01 33.97 40.78
C PRO A 681 15.17 33.58 39.57
N MET A 682 14.32 34.51 39.14
CA MET A 682 13.72 34.45 37.80
C MET A 682 14.70 35.06 36.82
N CYS A 683 14.55 34.74 35.53
CA CYS A 683 15.43 35.26 34.49
C CYS A 683 15.70 36.79 34.58
N ASN A 684 14.66 37.57 34.87
CA ASN A 684 14.73 39.04 34.92
C ASN A 684 14.91 39.61 36.34
N ILE A 685 15.02 38.75 37.36
CA ILE A 685 15.12 39.15 38.77
C ILE A 685 16.39 38.52 39.37
N ARG A 686 17.44 39.32 39.54
CA ARG A 686 18.64 38.89 40.28
C ARG A 686 18.30 38.86 41.78
N GLY A 687 18.08 37.67 42.32
CA GLY A 687 17.86 37.41 43.74
C GLY A 687 18.68 36.20 44.19
N GLY A 688 19.20 36.25 45.41
CA GLY A 688 20.08 35.21 45.95
C GLY A 688 19.31 34.16 46.73
N ASP A 689 19.03 33.03 46.08
CA ASP A 689 18.93 31.74 46.76
C ASP A 689 20.11 30.91 46.24
N SER A 690 21.01 30.49 47.13
CA SER A 690 22.08 29.54 46.79
C SER A 690 21.44 28.21 46.38
N GLU A 691 22.00 27.54 45.37
CA GLU A 691 21.60 26.15 45.11
C GLU A 691 21.80 25.33 46.38
N SER A 692 20.85 24.46 46.72
CA SER A 692 21.11 23.50 47.79
C SER A 692 22.21 22.55 47.33
N ASN A 693 23.06 22.09 48.24
CA ASN A 693 24.14 21.14 47.94
C ASN A 693 23.69 19.91 47.11
N GLY A 694 22.43 19.47 47.21
CA GLY A 694 21.89 18.36 46.41
C GLY A 694 21.79 18.65 44.90
N TYR A 695 21.39 19.86 44.52
CA TYR A 695 21.34 20.29 43.12
C TYR A 695 22.75 20.46 42.53
N GLU A 696 23.72 20.93 43.33
CA GLU A 696 25.13 21.00 42.93
C GLU A 696 25.73 19.59 42.71
N LEU A 697 25.45 18.64 43.61
CA LEU A 697 25.88 17.24 43.45
C LEU A 697 25.31 16.62 42.16
N PHE A 698 24.05 16.89 41.85
CA PHE A 698 23.42 16.43 40.61
C PHE A 698 24.08 17.07 39.38
N ALA A 699 24.29 18.38 39.38
CA ALA A 699 24.95 19.08 38.28
C ALA A 699 26.38 18.56 38.06
N ASN A 700 27.12 18.26 39.14
CA ASN A 700 28.43 17.63 39.06
C ASN A 700 28.34 16.22 38.46
N ALA A 701 27.29 15.44 38.77
CA ALA A 701 27.08 14.13 38.16
C ALA A 701 26.90 14.22 36.63
N ASP A 702 26.07 15.17 36.16
CA ASP A 702 25.89 15.41 34.72
C ASP A 702 27.21 15.86 34.05
N GLN A 703 28.03 16.67 34.73
CA GLN A 703 29.37 17.05 34.24
C GLN A 703 30.32 15.85 34.15
N MET A 704 30.36 15.01 35.19
CA MET A 704 31.17 13.78 35.20
C MET A 704 30.75 12.85 34.07
N GLN A 705 29.44 12.68 33.84
CA GLN A 705 28.94 11.90 32.71
C GLN A 705 29.37 12.51 31.36
N ALA A 706 29.30 13.84 31.20
CA ALA A 706 29.67 14.52 29.97
C ALA A 706 31.15 14.37 29.60
N ILE A 707 32.06 14.26 30.58
CA ILE A 707 33.49 14.01 30.36
C ILE A 707 33.85 12.52 30.31
N GLY A 708 32.88 11.62 30.47
CA GLY A 708 33.07 10.17 30.42
C GLY A 708 33.45 9.51 31.75
N SER A 709 33.44 10.23 32.87
CA SER A 709 33.68 9.70 34.22
C SER A 709 32.42 9.03 34.79
N ILE A 710 32.04 7.87 34.23
CA ILE A 710 30.78 7.18 34.56
C ILE A 710 30.69 6.72 36.01
N GLU A 711 31.77 6.15 36.58
CA GLU A 711 31.79 5.72 37.99
C GLU A 711 31.58 6.90 38.97
N GLU A 712 32.19 8.05 38.67
CA GLU A 712 32.04 9.26 39.50
C GLU A 712 30.61 9.82 39.40
N ALA A 713 30.05 9.88 38.19
CA ALA A 713 28.65 10.24 37.99
C ALA A 713 27.70 9.31 38.77
N ARG A 714 27.95 7.99 38.73
CA ARG A 714 27.19 6.99 39.49
C ARG A 714 27.26 7.24 40.99
N MET A 715 28.45 7.46 41.54
CA MET A 715 28.63 7.72 42.97
C MET A 715 27.92 9.00 43.41
N LEU A 716 27.98 10.06 42.59
CA LEU A 716 27.30 11.33 42.89
C LEU A 716 25.78 11.16 42.88
N LEU A 717 25.21 10.46 41.89
CA LEU A 717 23.76 10.18 41.84
C LEU A 717 23.30 9.33 43.03
N LYS A 718 24.06 8.29 43.40
CA LYS A 718 23.78 7.50 44.62
C LYS A 718 23.84 8.38 45.87
N SER A 719 24.84 9.26 45.98
CA SER A 719 24.95 10.20 47.10
C SER A 719 23.73 11.14 47.20
N VAL A 720 23.16 11.56 46.08
CA VAL A 720 21.93 12.37 46.07
C VAL A 720 20.76 11.57 46.63
N VAL A 721 20.56 10.33 46.18
CA VAL A 721 19.50 9.45 46.67
C VAL A 721 19.62 9.18 48.18
N GLU A 722 20.84 8.88 48.66
CA GLU A 722 21.09 8.56 50.07
C GLU A 722 20.94 9.78 50.99
N THR A 723 21.40 10.96 50.57
CA THR A 723 21.43 12.17 51.41
C THR A 723 20.09 12.92 51.41
N TYR A 724 19.37 12.88 50.28
CA TYR A 724 18.15 13.65 50.05
C TYR A 724 16.93 12.74 49.83
N SER A 725 16.87 11.60 50.52
CA SER A 725 15.86 10.56 50.32
C SER A 725 14.40 11.01 50.50
N ASN A 726 14.16 12.14 51.16
CA ASN A 726 12.82 12.74 51.33
C ASN A 726 12.53 13.92 50.39
N ASP A 727 13.49 14.32 49.56
CA ASP A 727 13.40 15.41 48.58
C ASP A 727 13.04 14.87 47.18
N ILE A 728 12.46 15.71 46.34
CA ILE A 728 12.13 15.38 44.94
C ILE A 728 13.38 15.06 44.10
N LEU A 729 14.56 15.50 44.54
CA LEU A 729 15.83 15.15 43.92
C LEU A 729 16.14 13.65 43.91
N ALA A 730 15.75 12.92 44.96
CA ALA A 730 16.06 11.49 45.06
C ALA A 730 15.40 10.64 43.95
N PRO A 731 14.08 10.74 43.67
CA PRO A 731 13.49 9.99 42.56
C PRO A 731 14.05 10.41 41.20
N ILE A 732 14.37 11.70 40.99
CA ILE A 732 15.01 12.18 39.75
C ILE A 732 16.41 11.56 39.59
N ALA A 733 17.20 11.53 40.67
CA ALA A 733 18.54 10.94 40.67
C ALA A 733 18.49 9.44 40.43
N LEU A 734 17.49 8.74 40.97
CA LEU A 734 17.27 7.33 40.73
C LEU A 734 16.91 7.03 39.27
N THR A 735 16.03 7.83 38.65
CA THR A 735 15.69 7.71 37.21
C THR A 735 16.90 8.08 36.31
N ARG A 736 17.68 9.10 36.68
CA ARG A 736 18.93 9.46 35.98
C ARG A 736 19.98 8.36 36.09
N LEU A 737 20.10 7.73 37.25
CA LEU A 737 20.97 6.58 37.46
C LEU A 737 20.55 5.40 36.58
N TYR A 738 19.26 5.07 36.51
CA TYR A 738 18.74 4.07 35.57
C TYR A 738 19.16 4.38 34.12
N ALA A 739 18.95 5.61 33.64
CA ALA A 739 19.37 6.00 32.29
C ALA A 739 20.90 5.89 32.07
N LEU A 740 21.71 6.15 33.10
CA LEU A 740 23.16 5.96 33.07
C LEU A 740 23.54 4.48 32.96
N GLU A 741 22.87 3.59 33.69
CA GLU A 741 23.12 2.14 33.58
C GLU A 741 22.70 1.59 32.21
N VAL A 742 21.58 2.06 31.65
CA VAL A 742 21.18 1.70 30.27
C VAL A 742 22.22 2.15 29.23
N ALA A 743 22.84 3.32 29.45
CA ALA A 743 23.84 3.87 28.55
C ALA A 743 25.24 3.24 28.68
N SER A 744 25.59 2.75 29.88
CA SER A 744 26.90 2.16 30.16
C SER A 744 26.93 0.64 29.99
N GLY A 745 25.84 -0.08 30.28
CA GLY A 745 25.72 -1.53 30.07
C GLY A 745 26.57 -2.41 31.01
N ASP A 746 27.29 -1.83 31.96
CA ASP A 746 28.46 -2.48 32.56
C ASP A 746 28.27 -3.03 34.00
N ASN A 747 27.10 -2.95 34.63
CA ASN A 747 26.95 -3.51 35.99
C ASN A 747 25.51 -3.69 36.54
N TRP A 748 24.67 -4.45 35.85
CA TRP A 748 23.29 -4.70 36.30
C TRP A 748 23.20 -5.35 37.69
N GLU A 749 24.12 -6.25 38.05
CA GLU A 749 24.14 -6.90 39.36
C GLU A 749 24.36 -5.89 40.51
N ASN A 750 25.34 -5.00 40.39
CA ASN A 750 25.56 -3.96 41.40
C ASN A 750 24.44 -2.91 41.42
N PHE A 751 23.82 -2.64 40.27
CA PHE A 751 22.67 -1.75 40.21
C PHE A 751 21.47 -2.36 40.95
N TYR A 752 21.13 -3.61 40.67
CA TYR A 752 20.08 -4.34 41.40
C TYR A 752 20.38 -4.47 42.88
N GLY A 753 21.62 -4.80 43.25
CA GLY A 753 22.07 -4.84 44.64
C GLY A 753 21.84 -3.51 45.37
N TYR A 754 22.14 -2.38 44.73
CA TYR A 754 21.86 -1.05 45.28
C TYR A 754 20.34 -0.80 45.44
N LEU A 755 19.55 -1.12 44.41
CA LEU A 755 18.09 -0.97 44.44
C LEU A 755 17.40 -1.83 45.50
N ASP A 756 17.99 -2.97 45.89
CA ASP A 756 17.47 -3.88 46.92
C ASP A 756 17.95 -3.54 48.34
N GLN A 757 19.20 -3.10 48.50
CA GLN A 757 19.87 -3.03 49.81
C GLN A 757 19.91 -1.63 50.42
N SER A 758 19.65 -0.56 49.65
CA SER A 758 19.67 0.82 50.17
C SER A 758 18.56 1.04 51.20
N SER A 759 18.93 1.49 52.40
CA SER A 759 17.97 1.91 53.43
C SER A 759 17.21 3.17 53.00
N ALA A 760 17.86 4.10 52.30
CA ALA A 760 17.21 5.30 51.77
C ALA A 760 16.08 4.96 50.79
N ILE A 761 16.27 3.94 49.94
CA ILE A 761 15.24 3.44 49.02
C ILE A 761 14.17 2.66 49.78
N SER A 762 14.54 1.70 50.61
CA SER A 762 13.57 0.78 51.25
C SER A 762 12.73 1.42 52.36
N GLU A 763 13.20 2.50 52.99
CA GLU A 763 12.45 3.25 54.01
C GLU A 763 11.53 4.32 53.42
N ASN A 764 11.75 4.75 52.18
CA ASN A 764 10.89 5.70 51.47
C ASN A 764 10.02 4.98 50.44
N VAL A 765 8.70 4.97 50.68
CA VAL A 765 7.73 4.25 49.83
C VAL A 765 7.77 4.71 48.37
N SER A 766 7.91 6.01 48.10
CA SER A 766 7.97 6.53 46.73
C SER A 766 9.24 6.07 45.99
N LEU A 767 10.38 6.00 46.69
CA LEU A 767 11.63 5.50 46.11
C LEU A 767 11.61 3.99 45.93
N ALA A 768 11.04 3.24 46.88
CA ALA A 768 10.87 1.80 46.77
C ALA A 768 10.02 1.41 45.55
N GLU A 769 8.91 2.12 45.31
CA GLU A 769 8.04 1.84 44.16
C GLU A 769 8.66 2.30 42.84
N ASN A 770 9.40 3.43 42.83
CA ASN A 770 10.17 3.81 41.64
C ASN A 770 11.26 2.76 41.32
N SER A 771 11.99 2.30 42.34
CA SER A 771 12.99 1.22 42.24
C SER A 771 12.38 -0.08 41.69
N ARG A 772 11.20 -0.48 42.21
CA ARG A 772 10.47 -1.67 41.76
C ARG A 772 10.16 -1.63 40.26
N TYR A 773 9.72 -0.50 39.74
CA TYR A 773 9.41 -0.36 38.32
C TYR A 773 10.67 -0.18 37.46
N ILE A 774 11.68 0.55 37.95
CA ILE A 774 13.00 0.67 37.29
C ILE A 774 13.60 -0.72 37.06
N LYS A 775 13.45 -1.67 38.00
CA LYS A 775 13.85 -3.06 37.78
C LYS A 775 13.14 -3.66 36.57
N ALA A 776 11.83 -3.47 36.46
CA ALA A 776 11.04 -4.00 35.35
C ALA A 776 11.55 -3.44 34.01
N LEU A 777 11.75 -2.12 33.92
CA LEU A 777 12.30 -1.48 32.72
C LEU A 777 13.74 -1.91 32.42
N SER A 778 14.55 -2.15 33.44
CA SER A 778 15.92 -2.66 33.30
C SER A 778 15.94 -4.06 32.69
N GLU A 779 14.98 -4.92 33.06
CA GLU A 779 14.80 -6.24 32.45
C GLU A 779 14.38 -6.12 30.97
N ILE A 780 13.49 -5.16 30.62
CA ILE A 780 13.16 -4.84 29.22
C ILE A 780 14.43 -4.46 28.44
N CYS A 781 15.24 -3.56 28.99
CA CYS A 781 16.45 -3.09 28.33
C CYS A 781 17.49 -4.19 28.08
N GLN A 782 17.55 -5.18 28.97
CA GLN A 782 18.40 -6.37 28.88
C GLN A 782 17.81 -7.51 28.01
N GLY A 783 16.55 -7.40 27.60
CA GLY A 783 15.87 -8.46 26.83
C GLY A 783 15.39 -9.63 27.67
N ASN A 784 15.29 -9.48 29.00
CA ASN A 784 14.81 -10.49 29.94
C ASN A 784 13.27 -10.48 30.00
N THR A 785 12.63 -10.89 28.91
CA THR A 785 11.18 -10.72 28.69
C THR A 785 10.32 -11.35 29.79
N GLU A 786 10.63 -12.58 30.24
CA GLU A 786 9.81 -13.26 31.25
C GLU A 786 9.85 -12.55 32.62
N GLN A 787 11.04 -12.11 33.04
CA GLN A 787 11.24 -11.36 34.28
C GLN A 787 10.55 -10.00 34.19
N ALA A 788 10.71 -9.28 33.08
CA ALA A 788 10.07 -8.00 32.85
C ALA A 788 8.54 -8.10 32.91
N LEU A 789 7.96 -9.06 32.18
CA LEU A 789 6.51 -9.31 32.20
C LEU A 789 6.01 -9.65 33.61
N SER A 790 6.72 -10.53 34.34
CA SER A 790 6.32 -10.89 35.70
C SER A 790 6.35 -9.69 36.65
N GLN A 791 7.30 -8.77 36.49
CA GLN A 791 7.39 -7.57 37.32
C GLN A 791 6.29 -6.56 36.96
N LEU A 792 6.07 -6.31 35.66
CA LEU A 792 5.01 -5.40 35.18
C LEU A 792 3.61 -5.89 35.57
N GLN A 793 3.33 -7.19 35.44
CA GLN A 793 2.06 -7.78 35.91
C GLN A 793 1.85 -7.55 37.41
N GLY A 794 2.91 -7.70 38.21
CA GLY A 794 2.85 -7.40 39.64
C GLY A 794 2.53 -5.93 39.91
N ILE A 795 3.06 -5.01 39.10
CA ILE A 795 2.82 -3.57 39.22
C ILE A 795 1.39 -3.23 38.78
N GLU A 796 0.90 -3.79 37.67
CA GLU A 796 -0.47 -3.58 37.20
C GLU A 796 -1.51 -4.06 38.22
N LEU A 797 -1.28 -5.21 38.86
CA LEU A 797 -2.18 -5.74 39.89
C LEU A 797 -2.13 -4.93 41.19
N PHE A 798 -0.96 -4.38 41.54
CA PHE A 798 -0.72 -3.62 42.77
C PHE A 798 0.04 -2.33 42.49
N PRO A 799 -0.62 -1.37 41.84
CA PRO A 799 0.03 -0.15 41.41
C PRO A 799 0.14 0.82 42.58
N TYR A 800 1.28 1.50 42.69
CA TYR A 800 1.44 2.62 43.61
C TYR A 800 0.56 3.81 43.21
N SER A 801 0.44 4.04 41.89
CA SER A 801 -0.39 5.07 41.29
C SER A 801 -1.17 4.54 40.08
N ILE A 802 -2.28 5.19 39.72
CA ILE A 802 -3.01 4.85 38.48
C ILE A 802 -2.09 4.94 37.26
N GLN A 803 -1.12 5.85 37.26
CA GLN A 803 -0.12 5.94 36.22
C GLN A 803 0.72 4.66 36.12
N ASP A 804 1.22 4.14 37.24
CA ASP A 804 2.02 2.90 37.23
C ASP A 804 1.22 1.72 36.67
N SER A 805 -0.08 1.65 36.96
CA SER A 805 -0.96 0.63 36.38
C SER A 805 -1.03 0.77 34.87
N VAL A 806 -1.34 1.98 34.39
CA VAL A 806 -1.50 2.27 32.95
C VAL A 806 -0.18 2.05 32.20
N PHE A 807 0.92 2.55 32.74
CA PHE A 807 2.25 2.36 32.16
C PHE A 807 2.63 0.88 32.13
N ALA A 808 2.31 0.11 33.19
CA ALA A 808 2.60 -1.31 33.22
C ALA A 808 1.80 -2.08 32.16
N SER A 809 0.55 -1.70 31.91
CA SER A 809 -0.25 -2.29 30.82
C SER A 809 0.33 -1.96 29.44
N ILE A 810 0.74 -0.71 29.20
CA ILE A 810 1.40 -0.28 27.95
C ILE A 810 2.71 -1.04 27.74
N ASP A 811 3.57 -1.11 28.76
CA ASP A 811 4.89 -1.75 28.70
C ASP A 811 4.78 -3.27 28.49
N GLN A 812 3.74 -3.91 29.02
CA GLN A 812 3.45 -5.33 28.76
C GLN A 812 3.10 -5.60 27.30
N ILE A 813 2.24 -4.78 26.69
CA ILE A 813 1.90 -4.95 25.27
C ILE A 813 3.11 -4.65 24.39
N TYR A 814 3.92 -3.66 24.77
CA TYR A 814 5.16 -3.35 24.08
C TYR A 814 6.14 -4.54 24.06
N LEU A 815 6.29 -5.26 25.20
CA LEU A 815 7.07 -6.49 25.28
C LEU A 815 6.48 -7.65 24.47
N ASN A 816 5.15 -7.79 24.48
CA ASN A 816 4.42 -8.87 23.82
C ASN A 816 4.14 -8.61 22.34
N ALA A 817 4.76 -7.61 21.70
CA ALA A 817 4.47 -7.19 20.32
C ALA A 817 4.80 -8.22 19.20
N SER A 818 4.93 -9.51 19.54
CA SER A 818 4.89 -10.68 18.65
C SER A 818 3.68 -11.61 18.88
N GLU A 819 2.87 -11.42 19.92
CA GLU A 819 1.60 -12.12 20.12
C GLU A 819 0.40 -11.19 19.85
N PRO A 820 -0.46 -11.49 18.86
CA PRO A 820 -1.69 -10.76 18.67
C PRO A 820 -2.65 -11.08 19.82
N ILE A 821 -2.66 -10.23 20.85
CA ILE A 821 -3.76 -10.16 21.81
C ILE A 821 -5.01 -9.81 21.00
N ASN A 822 -5.86 -10.81 20.70
CA ASN A 822 -7.29 -10.79 20.30
C ASN A 822 -7.93 -9.52 19.68
N LEU A 823 -7.19 -8.63 19.02
CA LEU A 823 -7.68 -7.35 18.51
C LEU A 823 -8.07 -7.40 17.03
N ARG A 824 -7.79 -8.52 16.33
CA ARG A 824 -8.46 -9.05 15.13
C ARG A 824 -7.57 -10.16 14.58
N LYS A 825 -7.90 -11.42 14.90
CA LYS A 825 -7.44 -12.54 14.07
C LYS A 825 -8.24 -12.52 12.79
N THR A 826 -7.73 -11.82 11.79
CA THR A 826 -8.01 -12.17 10.40
C THR A 826 -6.73 -12.74 9.83
N GLU A 827 -6.86 -13.96 9.33
CA GLU A 827 -5.81 -14.79 8.75
C GLU A 827 -5.10 -14.06 7.59
N GLU A 828 -3.83 -14.39 7.39
CA GLU A 828 -2.99 -14.03 6.23
C GLU A 828 -2.59 -12.55 6.10
N SER A 829 -1.62 -12.11 6.92
CA SER A 829 -0.46 -11.30 6.47
C SER A 829 0.43 -10.94 7.66
N ASN A 830 1.75 -10.92 7.44
CA ASN A 830 2.71 -10.25 8.30
C ASN A 830 2.53 -8.71 8.20
N ASP A 831 1.30 -8.21 8.36
CA ASP A 831 0.98 -6.79 8.20
C ASP A 831 1.53 -5.98 9.39
N ILE A 832 2.76 -5.54 9.21
CA ILE A 832 3.51 -4.75 10.20
C ILE A 832 2.77 -3.43 10.49
N GLU A 833 2.08 -2.84 9.50
CA GLU A 833 1.33 -1.59 9.68
C GLU A 833 0.18 -1.80 10.68
N GLY A 834 -0.64 -2.84 10.46
CA GLY A 834 -1.74 -3.19 11.36
C GLY A 834 -1.29 -3.44 12.81
N ILE A 835 -0.12 -4.06 13.01
CA ILE A 835 0.44 -4.31 14.35
C ILE A 835 0.91 -3.01 15.01
N VAL A 836 1.66 -2.17 14.28
CA VAL A 836 2.18 -0.88 14.78
C VAL A 836 1.04 0.08 15.12
N ASP A 837 0.05 0.17 14.25
CA ASP A 837 -1.12 1.03 14.46
C ASP A 837 -1.99 0.50 15.61
N ALA A 838 -2.15 -0.82 15.77
CA ALA A 838 -2.87 -1.42 16.89
C ALA A 838 -2.22 -1.10 18.25
N PHE A 839 -0.89 -1.28 18.37
CA PHE A 839 -0.17 -0.91 19.59
C PHE A 839 -0.28 0.59 19.87
N SER A 840 -0.07 1.43 18.85
CA SER A 840 -0.15 2.88 19.00
C SER A 840 -1.55 3.32 19.46
N ASN A 841 -2.61 2.74 18.90
CA ASN A 841 -3.98 3.04 19.29
C ASN A 841 -4.29 2.58 20.73
N TYR A 842 -3.86 1.38 21.12
CA TYR A 842 -4.01 0.91 22.50
C TYR A 842 -3.29 1.84 23.48
N ARG A 843 -2.02 2.16 23.22
CA ARG A 843 -1.23 3.10 24.02
C ARG A 843 -1.95 4.43 24.15
N ASP A 844 -2.40 5.01 23.04
CA ASP A 844 -3.04 6.32 23.01
C ASP A 844 -4.36 6.34 23.80
N GLU A 845 -5.13 5.25 23.76
CA GLU A 845 -6.33 5.07 24.57
C GLU A 845 -5.99 4.99 26.07
N GLN A 846 -5.00 4.17 26.43
CA GLN A 846 -4.57 4.03 27.82
C GLN A 846 -4.02 5.34 28.39
N LEU A 847 -3.17 6.05 27.63
CA LEU A 847 -2.65 7.36 28.02
C LEU A 847 -3.74 8.41 28.13
N GLY A 848 -4.73 8.40 27.24
CA GLY A 848 -5.90 9.29 27.31
C GLY A 848 -6.66 9.15 28.63
N SER A 849 -6.83 7.90 29.10
CA SER A 849 -7.58 7.59 30.33
C SER A 849 -6.99 8.23 31.60
N LEU A 850 -5.69 8.54 31.61
CA LEU A 850 -5.03 9.24 32.73
C LEU A 850 -5.61 10.64 32.98
N PHE A 851 -6.21 11.23 31.96
CA PHE A 851 -6.59 12.65 31.96
C PHE A 851 -8.11 12.89 31.91
N ASP A 852 -8.93 11.84 31.74
CA ASP A 852 -10.38 11.93 31.54
C ASP A 852 -11.20 11.95 32.84
N SER A 853 -10.62 11.63 34.00
CA SER A 853 -11.32 11.65 35.28
C SER A 853 -10.68 12.62 36.28
N PRO A 854 -11.36 13.74 36.66
CA PRO A 854 -10.88 14.64 37.71
C PRO A 854 -10.93 14.01 39.12
N ILE A 855 -11.31 12.74 39.25
CA ILE A 855 -11.41 11.98 40.51
C ILE A 855 -10.20 11.04 40.74
N SER A 856 -9.28 10.90 39.78
CA SER A 856 -8.32 9.78 39.78
C SER A 856 -6.95 10.00 40.46
N ILE A 857 -6.81 10.88 41.46
CA ILE A 857 -5.53 10.99 42.24
C ILE A 857 -5.69 10.56 43.70
N THR A 858 -6.81 9.95 44.09
CA THR A 858 -6.96 9.43 45.46
C THR A 858 -7.58 8.02 45.47
N ARG A 859 -6.84 7.04 44.95
CA ARG A 859 -6.82 5.75 45.64
C ARG A 859 -5.79 5.84 46.75
N SER A 860 -6.20 5.47 47.96
CA SER A 860 -5.31 5.35 49.12
C SER A 860 -4.08 4.54 48.71
N ILE A 861 -2.90 5.16 48.83
CA ILE A 861 -1.59 4.51 48.77
C ILE A 861 -1.71 3.18 49.52
N PRO A 862 -1.59 2.00 48.86
CA PRO A 862 -1.41 0.77 49.59
C PRO A 862 -0.06 0.92 50.27
N THR A 863 -0.06 1.26 51.55
CA THR A 863 1.18 1.43 52.30
C THR A 863 1.82 0.06 52.35
N LEU A 864 2.87 -0.15 51.57
CA LEU A 864 3.72 -1.33 51.69
C LEU A 864 4.43 -1.24 53.04
N CYS A 865 4.46 -2.33 53.80
CA CYS A 865 5.07 -2.31 55.12
C CYS A 865 6.58 -2.56 54.98
N PRO A 866 7.46 -1.56 55.19
CA PRO A 866 8.91 -1.72 55.06
C PRO A 866 9.51 -2.66 56.12
N THR A 867 8.69 -3.11 57.08
CA THR A 867 9.09 -3.95 58.20
C THR A 867 8.86 -5.45 57.96
N ILE A 868 8.43 -5.85 56.76
CA ILE A 868 8.33 -7.26 56.34
C ILE A 868 9.23 -7.47 55.12
N VAL A 869 10.11 -8.46 55.16
CA VAL A 869 10.80 -8.98 53.97
C VAL A 869 10.12 -10.30 53.60
N LEU A 870 9.47 -10.35 52.44
CA LEU A 870 8.79 -11.56 51.97
C LEU A 870 9.70 -12.31 50.99
N HIS A 871 9.98 -13.59 51.26
CA HIS A 871 10.83 -14.39 50.37
C HIS A 871 10.00 -15.24 49.42
N GLN A 872 10.65 -15.70 48.35
CA GLN A 872 10.04 -16.61 47.38
C GLN A 872 9.67 -17.94 48.03
N SER A 873 8.57 -18.52 47.56
CA SER A 873 8.00 -19.74 48.10
C SER A 873 8.83 -20.95 47.67
N VAL A 874 8.94 -21.94 48.55
CA VAL A 874 9.74 -23.15 48.33
C VAL A 874 8.86 -24.38 48.58
N PRO A 875 8.65 -25.25 47.58
CA PRO A 875 9.09 -25.11 46.18
C PRO A 875 8.29 -24.05 45.40
N ASN A 876 8.80 -23.61 44.26
CA ASN A 876 8.05 -22.87 43.23
C ASN A 876 8.58 -23.29 41.85
N PRO A 877 7.85 -24.07 41.03
CA PRO A 877 6.44 -24.46 41.19
C PRO A 877 6.15 -25.41 42.35
N ALA A 878 4.94 -25.32 42.91
CA ALA A 878 4.44 -26.15 44.01
C ALA A 878 3.21 -26.97 43.58
N GLU A 879 3.01 -28.14 44.18
CA GLU A 879 1.91 -29.07 43.85
C GLU A 879 0.88 -29.11 45.00
N GLU A 880 1.23 -29.72 46.13
CA GLU A 880 0.28 -29.89 47.24
C GLU A 880 0.48 -28.91 48.39
N GLN A 881 1.73 -28.56 48.68
CA GLN A 881 2.11 -27.71 49.80
C GLN A 881 3.24 -26.77 49.40
N VAL A 882 3.28 -25.61 50.04
CA VAL A 882 4.32 -24.61 49.82
C VAL A 882 4.73 -23.97 51.15
N THR A 883 6.04 -23.76 51.31
CA THR A 883 6.59 -22.99 52.43
C THR A 883 6.91 -21.57 51.97
N ILE A 884 6.44 -20.58 52.70
CA ILE A 884 6.68 -19.16 52.41
C ILE A 884 7.55 -18.58 53.55
N PRO A 885 8.84 -18.32 53.31
CA PRO A 885 9.72 -17.68 54.28
C PRO A 885 9.50 -16.16 54.31
N PHE A 886 9.63 -15.55 55.48
CA PHE A 886 9.58 -14.09 55.64
C PHE A 886 10.33 -13.62 56.88
N GLU A 887 10.79 -12.37 56.90
CA GLU A 887 11.47 -11.76 58.03
C GLU A 887 10.73 -10.50 58.50
N LEU A 888 10.60 -10.36 59.82
CA LEU A 888 9.95 -9.22 60.45
C LEU A 888 10.99 -8.31 61.12
N LYS A 889 11.06 -7.03 60.70
CA LYS A 889 11.91 -6.01 61.32
C LYS A 889 11.31 -5.40 62.60
N LYS A 890 10.04 -5.67 62.89
CA LYS A 890 9.35 -5.32 64.14
C LYS A 890 8.30 -6.38 64.48
N GLU A 891 7.91 -6.46 65.75
CA GLU A 891 6.75 -7.29 66.13
C GLU A 891 5.43 -6.71 65.59
N GLY A 892 4.47 -7.57 65.29
CA GLY A 892 3.13 -7.16 64.85
C GLY A 892 2.24 -8.32 64.42
N LYS A 893 0.95 -8.04 64.19
CA LYS A 893 -0.04 -9.05 63.81
C LYS A 893 0.05 -9.38 62.32
N ILE A 894 0.39 -10.61 61.99
CA ILE A 894 0.62 -11.05 60.61
C ILE A 894 -0.59 -11.81 60.06
N SER A 895 -0.97 -11.52 58.82
CA SER A 895 -1.82 -12.43 58.03
C SER A 895 -1.26 -12.60 56.62
N ILE A 896 -1.44 -13.78 56.03
CA ILE A 896 -1.07 -14.07 54.63
C ILE A 896 -2.33 -14.19 53.76
N GLN A 897 -2.23 -13.72 52.53
CA GLN A 897 -3.26 -13.85 51.51
C GLN A 897 -2.64 -14.36 50.22
N ILE A 898 -3.18 -15.46 49.67
CA ILE A 898 -2.94 -15.94 48.31
C ILE A 898 -4.16 -15.56 47.46
N ILE A 899 -3.93 -14.99 46.30
CA ILE A 899 -4.93 -14.56 45.34
C ILE A 899 -4.68 -15.19 43.97
N ASP A 900 -5.72 -15.36 43.17
CA ASP A 900 -5.58 -15.76 41.77
C ASP A 900 -5.13 -14.60 40.86
N ALA A 901 -4.97 -14.89 39.56
CA ALA A 901 -4.58 -13.92 38.54
C ALA A 901 -5.57 -12.74 38.37
N TYR A 902 -6.79 -12.85 38.91
CA TYR A 902 -7.83 -11.82 38.84
C TYR A 902 -7.97 -11.05 40.17
N GLY A 903 -7.06 -11.29 41.13
CA GLY A 903 -7.09 -10.66 42.44
C GLY A 903 -8.11 -11.27 43.41
N THR A 904 -8.74 -12.39 43.05
CA THR A 904 -9.71 -13.07 43.91
C THR A 904 -8.96 -13.82 45.01
N PRO A 905 -9.30 -13.63 46.30
CA PRO A 905 -8.70 -14.39 47.39
C PRO A 905 -8.93 -15.90 47.22
N ALA A 906 -7.84 -16.64 47.07
CA ALA A 906 -7.83 -18.09 46.98
C ALA A 906 -7.53 -18.73 48.34
N VAL A 907 -6.62 -18.14 49.11
CA VAL A 907 -6.30 -18.55 50.49
C VAL A 907 -6.10 -17.30 51.34
N SER A 908 -6.63 -17.28 52.56
CA SER A 908 -6.33 -16.25 53.57
C SER A 908 -6.07 -16.93 54.91
N LYS A 909 -4.99 -16.58 55.60
CA LYS A 909 -4.64 -17.18 56.89
C LYS A 909 -4.06 -16.14 57.83
N ASP A 910 -4.67 -15.99 59.00
CA ASP A 910 -4.18 -15.15 60.09
C ASP A 910 -3.11 -15.92 60.88
N LEU A 911 -1.95 -15.31 61.08
CA LEU A 911 -0.80 -15.84 61.81
C LEU A 911 -0.69 -15.25 63.23
N GLY A 912 -1.51 -14.26 63.57
CA GLY A 912 -1.48 -13.60 64.87
C GLY A 912 -0.23 -12.74 65.10
N LEU A 913 0.02 -12.39 66.36
CA LEU A 913 1.17 -11.57 66.76
C LEU A 913 2.47 -12.39 66.65
N LEU A 914 3.41 -11.95 65.80
CA LEU A 914 4.74 -12.54 65.67
C LEU A 914 5.81 -11.54 66.11
N LEU A 915 6.88 -12.05 66.72
CA LEU A 915 8.03 -11.26 67.17
C LEU A 915 8.96 -10.91 66.00
N MET A 916 9.81 -9.90 66.19
CA MET A 916 10.90 -9.58 65.27
C MET A 916 11.80 -10.82 64.99
N GLY A 917 12.21 -11.01 63.73
CA GLY A 917 13.07 -12.11 63.29
C GLY A 917 12.53 -12.89 62.08
N ALA A 918 13.22 -13.97 61.71
CA ALA A 918 12.85 -14.83 60.58
C ALA A 918 11.75 -15.84 60.96
N HIS A 919 10.79 -16.01 60.06
CA HIS A 919 9.63 -16.89 60.19
C HIS A 919 9.39 -17.64 58.87
N SER A 920 8.58 -18.68 58.93
CA SER A 920 8.06 -19.35 57.73
C SER A 920 6.67 -19.90 57.97
N ILE A 921 5.86 -19.97 56.92
CA ILE A 921 4.53 -20.56 56.97
C ILE A 921 4.38 -21.63 55.89
N GLU A 922 3.89 -22.80 56.29
CA GLU A 922 3.47 -23.85 55.37
C GLU A 922 1.97 -23.70 55.05
N ILE A 923 1.65 -23.77 53.76
CA ILE A 923 0.29 -23.62 53.21
C ILE A 923 -0.02 -24.79 52.30
N ASN A 924 -1.16 -25.44 52.55
CA ASN A 924 -1.73 -26.44 51.66
C ASN A 924 -2.42 -25.74 50.49
N ILE A 925 -1.99 -26.07 49.28
CA ILE A 925 -2.46 -25.49 48.01
C ILE A 925 -3.06 -26.55 47.07
N ALA A 926 -3.21 -27.80 47.52
CA ALA A 926 -3.69 -28.93 46.70
C ALA A 926 -5.11 -28.71 46.12
N HIS A 927 -5.87 -27.75 46.67
CA HIS A 927 -7.21 -27.38 46.22
C HIS A 927 -7.21 -26.25 45.17
N LEU A 928 -6.06 -25.62 44.94
CA LEU A 928 -5.88 -24.60 43.92
C LEU A 928 -5.76 -25.27 42.54
N ARG A 929 -6.29 -24.63 41.50
CA ARG A 929 -6.18 -25.14 40.14
C ARG A 929 -4.75 -24.89 39.64
N SER A 930 -4.25 -25.72 38.74
CA SER A 930 -3.00 -25.44 38.03
C SER A 930 -3.04 -24.06 37.39
N GLY A 931 -2.01 -23.25 37.64
CA GLY A 931 -1.98 -21.84 37.25
C GLY A 931 -1.04 -21.04 38.13
N TYR A 932 -0.98 -19.73 37.88
CA TYR A 932 -0.20 -18.82 38.72
C TYR A 932 -1.11 -18.05 39.68
N TYR A 933 -0.59 -17.87 40.88
CA TYR A 933 -1.19 -17.16 42.00
C TYR A 933 -0.18 -16.14 42.53
N PHE A 934 -0.64 -15.23 43.36
CA PHE A 934 0.21 -14.28 44.07
C PHE A 934 -0.05 -14.37 45.56
N TYR A 935 0.97 -14.16 46.38
CA TYR A 935 0.78 -14.09 47.83
C TYR A 935 1.47 -12.89 48.45
N SER A 936 0.86 -12.32 49.49
CA SER A 936 1.41 -11.23 50.32
C SER A 936 1.11 -11.46 51.79
N LEU A 937 1.92 -10.87 52.66
CA LEU A 937 1.70 -10.77 54.09
C LEU A 937 1.11 -9.41 54.45
N SER A 938 0.54 -9.25 55.63
CA SER A 938 0.23 -7.94 56.21
C SER A 938 0.53 -7.91 57.69
N ILE A 939 1.24 -6.88 58.16
CA ILE A 939 1.53 -6.63 59.58
C ILE A 939 0.68 -5.46 60.07
N ASP A 940 -0.11 -5.68 61.11
CA ASP A 940 -1.00 -4.67 61.72
C ASP A 940 -1.92 -3.96 60.69
N GLY A 941 -2.34 -4.69 59.66
CA GLY A 941 -3.19 -4.18 58.58
C GLY A 941 -2.43 -3.59 57.38
N THR A 942 -1.10 -3.45 57.47
CA THR A 942 -0.24 -2.90 56.41
C THR A 942 0.42 -4.03 55.62
N ARG A 943 0.25 -4.06 54.29
CA ARG A 943 0.58 -5.22 53.43
C ARG A 943 2.04 -5.22 52.96
N SER A 944 2.66 -6.38 52.75
CA SER A 944 3.97 -6.55 52.13
C SER A 944 3.87 -6.56 50.60
N GLU A 945 5.02 -6.67 49.92
CA GLU A 945 5.06 -7.00 48.50
C GLU A 945 4.35 -8.34 48.22
N TYR A 946 4.02 -8.59 46.94
CA TYR A 946 3.55 -9.88 46.48
C TYR A 946 4.68 -10.68 45.84
N LYS A 947 4.64 -12.00 46.02
CA LYS A 947 5.48 -12.95 45.29
C LYS A 947 4.60 -13.91 44.49
N LYS A 948 5.11 -14.35 43.34
CA LYS A 948 4.42 -15.30 42.46
C LYS A 948 4.51 -16.71 43.02
N LEU A 949 3.41 -17.45 42.97
CA LEU A 949 3.31 -18.87 43.28
C LEU A 949 2.80 -19.59 42.03
N ILE A 950 3.56 -20.53 41.50
CA ILE A 950 3.15 -21.38 40.38
C ILE A 950 2.61 -22.67 40.99
N VAL A 951 1.33 -22.96 40.77
CA VAL A 951 0.66 -24.19 41.19
C VAL A 951 0.59 -25.12 39.98
N LYS A 952 1.04 -26.36 40.16
CA LYS A 952 1.04 -27.39 39.12
C LYS A 952 -0.23 -28.20 39.06
#